data_AF-A0A0V1CJ76-F1
#
_entry.id   AF-A0A0V1CJ76-F1
#
_cell.length_a   1.000
_cell.length_b   1.000
_cell.length_c   1.000
_cell.angle_alpha   90.00
_cell.angle_beta   90.00
_cell.angle_gamma   90.00
#
_symmetry.space_group_name_H-M   'P 1'
#
loop_
_entity.id
_entity.type
_entity.pdbx_description
1 polymer ?
#
loop_
_entity_poly.entity_id
_entity_poly.type
_entity_poly.pdbx_seq_one_letter_code
_entity_poly.pdbx_strand_id
1 'polypeptide(L)'
;MKHLECFDIILNSETNRIFAGTVLSGHLVIALTVPIRIGQLVVAFTGEMRTKWVDKVSENIFDSVEPIVNFKTQMYLNERGTDDPVEPGNYSLPFQFTLPLHLPSSFQAEFGFIRYVCFATATILPGQTCSMATTKQCKEFKVEKEIDIVDVVRFQDLRHVGRQRPVQAEECFELIGCCRKQGRIEALIRLDEGVFLVGDTILAKLEIQNCSRRRPLRRCSLFLLQEALFHAQSFHGTTSSNRTLVKVLDVATLQLPHPGDRVSQNVELHIPQNTQPSSLDAPLIRLRYRLKLDLGDSCELILPIDIASIKKNKPALFNALAEGFNENMVLTSKEQATLFADSTPPPIASLKSLTCRAIAIKFVSINFGSDCSFGKNFSLKCQKPSFNIVVALEDDLWNWIKEAVNELQAWLEKIASLFVDLVFEDVSGYLMQFIGKIHWRRGCIEVDEVRTVEAIINTDEICPRFAFQLFCAYAMVEKFELISVYYLRQLEFTLPSHPLYHFWFYVIFKQWNVFNELAITTRMLVSNVFTWAMYHGFVELTEFLWCRMNQSQLEMSCVIHWNRFCKNATNGRVFAYLCNKLCQRNENSICRMTIACFFRTVQRRGFREGSSLLAFLLINGCAILKARLFEAKGFEVLRSVVKHFDFRLYRILELSISPDQLEKAIQTLRPHFTKEEFNFFRSAHRRHQFT
;
A
#
# COMPACT_ATOMS: atom_id res chain seq x y z
N MET A 1 53.23 4.53 19.23
CA MET A 1 52.87 3.17 18.78
C MET A 1 51.41 3.20 18.33
N LYS A 2 51.06 2.64 17.17
CA LYS A 2 49.66 2.66 16.70
C LYS A 2 48.86 1.70 17.59
N HIS A 3 48.01 2.26 18.46
CA HIS A 3 47.15 1.48 19.36
C HIS A 3 46.23 0.50 18.61
N LEU A 4 45.96 0.81 17.34
CA LEU A 4 45.09 0.05 16.46
C LEU A 4 45.88 -0.31 15.19
N GLU A 5 46.11 -1.61 15.00
CA GLU A 5 46.94 -2.18 13.94
C GLU A 5 46.14 -2.39 12.65
N CYS A 6 44.87 -2.80 12.78
CA CYS A 6 43.95 -3.03 11.66
C CYS A 6 42.55 -2.47 11.99
N PHE A 7 41.95 -1.75 11.05
CA PHE A 7 40.55 -1.30 11.03
C PHE A 7 40.04 -1.40 9.61
N ASP A 8 39.38 -2.50 9.25
CA ASP A 8 38.89 -2.67 7.88
C ASP A 8 37.54 -3.38 7.83
N ILE A 9 36.82 -3.12 6.74
CA ILE A 9 35.57 -3.79 6.40
C ILE A 9 35.88 -4.86 5.35
N ILE A 10 35.54 -6.11 5.67
CA ILE A 10 35.61 -7.23 4.74
C ILE A 10 34.18 -7.61 4.36
N LEU A 11 33.81 -7.38 3.10
CA LEU A 11 32.50 -7.78 2.58
C LEU A 11 32.48 -9.27 2.26
N ASN A 12 31.33 -9.92 2.45
CA ASN A 12 31.17 -11.33 2.11
C ASN A 12 31.06 -11.56 0.59
N SER A 13 30.76 -10.52 -0.18
CA SER A 13 30.71 -10.59 -1.65
C SER A 13 32.11 -10.47 -2.23
N GLU A 14 32.47 -11.38 -3.16
CA GLU A 14 33.75 -11.33 -3.90
C GLU A 14 33.83 -10.11 -4.84
N THR A 15 32.68 -9.56 -5.23
CA THR A 15 32.60 -8.32 -6.02
C THR A 15 31.96 -7.22 -5.19
N ASN A 16 32.43 -5.98 -5.31
CA ASN A 16 31.76 -4.82 -4.69
C ASN A 16 30.42 -4.48 -5.36
N ARG A 17 29.91 -5.34 -6.25
CA ARG A 17 28.70 -5.12 -7.04
C ARG A 17 27.54 -5.92 -6.45
N ILE A 18 26.47 -5.22 -6.07
CA ILE A 18 25.37 -5.78 -5.29
C ILE A 18 24.04 -5.32 -5.89
N PHE A 19 23.07 -6.23 -6.01
CA PHE A 19 21.73 -5.86 -6.47
C PHE A 19 20.90 -5.24 -5.34
N ALA A 20 20.08 -4.25 -5.66
CA ALA A 20 19.04 -3.74 -4.77
C ALA A 20 18.12 -4.90 -4.30
N GLY A 21 17.53 -4.78 -3.12
CA GLY A 21 16.70 -5.81 -2.51
C GLY A 21 17.44 -7.01 -1.90
N THR A 22 18.77 -7.07 -2.03
CA THR A 22 19.59 -8.12 -1.41
C THR A 22 20.15 -7.70 -0.05
N VAL A 23 20.86 -8.59 0.64
CA VAL A 23 21.51 -8.30 1.93
C VAL A 23 22.98 -7.96 1.71
N LEU A 24 23.38 -6.76 2.12
CA LEU A 24 24.79 -6.39 2.26
C LEU A 24 25.31 -6.95 3.59
N SER A 25 26.25 -7.89 3.55
CA SER A 25 26.84 -8.48 4.75
C SER A 25 28.37 -8.50 4.69
N GLY A 26 28.99 -8.46 5.87
CA GLY A 26 30.43 -8.45 6.01
C GLY A 26 30.88 -8.50 7.46
N HIS A 27 32.16 -8.27 7.67
CA HIS A 27 32.81 -8.25 8.97
C HIS A 27 33.62 -6.97 9.13
N LEU A 28 33.51 -6.35 10.31
CA LEU A 28 34.43 -5.31 10.75
C LEU A 28 35.58 -5.98 11.49
N VAL A 29 36.78 -5.90 10.91
CA VAL A 29 38.00 -6.49 11.47
C VAL A 29 38.80 -5.42 12.19
N ILE A 30 39.11 -5.71 13.46
CA ILE A 30 39.83 -4.81 14.35
C ILE A 30 40.98 -5.57 15.01
N ALA A 31 42.21 -5.07 14.88
CA ALA A 31 43.37 -5.59 15.60
C ALA A 31 43.88 -4.55 16.61
N LEU A 32 43.82 -4.89 17.90
CA LEU A 32 44.24 -4.04 19.01
C LEU A 32 45.55 -4.57 19.60
N THR A 33 46.54 -3.69 19.75
CA THR A 33 47.85 -4.05 20.34
C THR A 33 47.97 -3.68 21.82
N VAL A 34 47.07 -2.83 22.31
CA VAL A 34 47.00 -2.40 23.72
C VAL A 34 45.54 -2.31 24.16
N PRO A 35 45.25 -2.31 25.48
CA PRO A 35 43.90 -2.08 25.96
C PRO A 35 43.39 -0.68 25.61
N ILE A 36 42.18 -0.57 25.03
CA ILE A 36 41.60 0.71 24.56
C ILE A 36 40.15 0.85 25.02
N ARG A 37 39.77 2.04 25.51
CA ARG A 37 38.36 2.40 25.72
C ARG A 37 37.75 2.91 24.41
N ILE A 38 36.82 2.16 23.85
CA ILE A 38 36.07 2.54 22.65
C ILE A 38 34.71 3.07 23.10
N GLY A 39 34.45 4.36 22.88
CA GLY A 39 33.18 4.98 23.27
C GLY A 39 32.06 4.71 22.28
N GLN A 40 32.39 4.68 20.98
CA GLN A 40 31.41 4.36 19.96
C GLN A 40 32.05 3.59 18.82
N LEU A 41 31.44 2.49 18.43
CA LEU A 41 31.81 1.72 17.25
C LEU A 41 30.56 1.58 16.39
N VAL A 42 30.58 2.10 15.16
CA VAL A 42 29.43 2.10 14.26
C VAL A 42 29.85 1.57 12.91
N VAL A 43 29.05 0.68 12.34
CA VAL A 43 29.08 0.37 10.91
C VAL A 43 27.85 1.00 10.28
N ALA A 44 28.01 1.65 9.14
CA ALA A 44 26.95 2.32 8.42
C ALA A 44 27.00 2.01 6.93
N PHE A 45 25.85 2.06 6.29
CA PHE A 45 25.70 2.01 4.84
C PHE A 45 24.89 3.22 4.40
N THR A 46 25.49 4.08 3.61
CA THR A 46 24.87 5.32 3.12
C THR A 46 24.88 5.36 1.61
N GLY A 47 23.79 5.85 1.03
CA GLY A 47 23.69 6.17 -0.38
C GLY A 47 23.35 7.64 -0.55
N GLU A 48 24.05 8.33 -1.44
CA GLU A 48 23.74 9.71 -1.81
C GLU A 48 23.78 9.87 -3.33
N MET A 49 22.94 10.78 -3.80
CA MET A 49 22.98 11.28 -5.16
C MET A 49 23.33 12.76 -5.12
N ARG A 50 24.33 13.16 -5.90
CA ARG A 50 24.78 14.54 -5.93
C ARG A 50 24.96 15.03 -7.35
N THR A 51 24.47 16.22 -7.62
CA THR A 51 24.62 16.92 -8.89
C THR A 51 25.26 18.27 -8.67
N LYS A 52 26.31 18.60 -9.43
CA LYS A 52 27.08 19.82 -9.24
C LYS A 52 27.68 20.36 -10.54
N TRP A 53 27.48 21.65 -10.80
CA TRP A 53 28.18 22.39 -11.87
C TRP A 53 28.12 23.90 -11.64
N VAL A 54 28.94 24.63 -12.38
CA VAL A 54 28.91 26.10 -12.45
C VAL A 54 28.40 26.50 -13.82
N ASP A 55 27.38 27.35 -13.86
CA ASP A 55 26.97 27.98 -15.12
C ASP A 55 27.91 29.14 -15.44
N LYS A 56 28.62 29.03 -16.56
CA LYS A 56 29.62 30.02 -16.98
C LYS A 56 29.01 31.37 -17.38
N VAL A 57 27.73 31.41 -17.72
CA VAL A 57 27.06 32.65 -18.17
C VAL A 57 26.50 33.42 -16.99
N SER A 58 25.78 32.73 -16.10
CA SER A 58 25.16 33.36 -14.93
C SER A 58 26.05 33.36 -13.68
N GLU A 59 27.22 32.72 -13.74
CA GLU A 59 28.14 32.46 -12.61
C GLU A 59 27.48 31.73 -11.43
N ASN A 60 26.27 31.20 -11.62
CA ASN A 60 25.53 30.49 -10.60
C ASN A 60 26.16 29.11 -10.35
N ILE A 61 26.32 28.79 -9.07
CA ILE A 61 26.76 27.47 -8.61
C ILE A 61 25.50 26.64 -8.30
N PHE A 62 25.39 25.51 -9.00
CA PHE A 62 24.38 24.50 -8.76
C PHE A 62 25.03 23.34 -8.01
N ASP A 63 24.49 22.99 -6.84
CA ASP A 63 24.98 21.89 -6.00
C ASP A 63 23.79 21.33 -5.22
N SER A 64 23.30 20.17 -5.63
CA SER A 64 22.15 19.51 -5.00
C SER A 64 22.54 18.11 -4.57
N VAL A 65 22.14 17.74 -3.36
CA VAL A 65 22.42 16.46 -2.74
C VAL A 65 21.10 15.87 -2.26
N GLU A 66 20.83 14.63 -2.65
CA GLU A 66 19.68 13.85 -2.21
C GLU A 66 20.18 12.59 -1.47
N PRO A 67 19.89 12.43 -0.17
CA PRO A 67 20.19 11.21 0.55
C PRO A 67 19.25 10.08 0.12
N ILE A 68 19.80 8.92 -0.23
CA ILE A 68 19.02 7.76 -0.70
C ILE A 68 18.73 6.80 0.45
N VAL A 69 19.78 6.38 1.17
CA VAL A 69 19.69 5.46 2.31
C VAL A 69 20.73 5.82 3.36
N ASN A 70 20.43 5.47 4.62
CA ASN A 70 21.33 5.68 5.75
C ASN A 70 21.03 4.64 6.83
N PHE A 71 21.63 3.46 6.71
CA PHE A 71 21.58 2.43 7.73
C PHE A 71 22.78 2.56 8.66
N LYS A 72 22.56 2.39 9.95
CA LYS A 72 23.61 2.43 10.97
C LYS A 72 23.36 1.34 12.00
N THR A 73 24.42 0.64 12.36
CA THR A 73 24.42 -0.39 13.40
C THR A 73 25.55 -0.08 14.36
N GLN A 74 25.20 0.08 15.64
CA GLN A 74 26.20 0.19 16.70
C GLN A 74 26.72 -1.20 17.04
N MET A 75 28.04 -1.30 17.16
CA MET A 75 28.78 -2.53 17.42
C MET A 75 29.42 -2.45 18.80
N TYR A 76 29.68 -3.62 19.38
CA TYR A 76 30.36 -3.74 20.67
C TYR A 76 31.40 -4.85 20.59
N LEU A 77 32.60 -4.59 21.11
CA LEU A 77 33.65 -5.61 21.23
C LEU A 77 33.48 -6.47 22.49
N ASN A 78 32.78 -5.94 23.50
CA ASN A 78 32.53 -6.61 24.76
C ASN A 78 31.05 -7.04 24.82
N GLU A 79 30.76 -8.27 25.27
CA GLU A 79 29.40 -8.83 25.36
C GLU A 79 28.42 -7.99 26.21
N ARG A 80 28.95 -7.12 27.08
CA ARG A 80 28.17 -6.30 28.03
C ARG A 80 27.95 -4.85 27.59
N GLY A 81 28.55 -4.40 26.47
CA GLY A 81 28.44 -3.01 26.02
C GLY A 81 28.90 -1.97 27.05
N THR A 82 29.80 -2.33 27.97
CA THR A 82 30.32 -1.44 29.01
C THR A 82 31.49 -0.58 28.49
N ASP A 83 31.69 0.61 29.07
CA ASP A 83 32.80 1.54 28.77
C ASP A 83 34.18 1.05 29.26
N ASP A 84 34.28 -0.22 29.64
CA ASP A 84 35.51 -0.83 30.11
C ASP A 84 36.54 -0.92 28.98
N PRO A 85 37.84 -0.78 29.28
CA PRO A 85 38.88 -0.94 28.28
C PRO A 85 38.81 -2.34 27.65
N VAL A 86 38.77 -2.39 26.32
CA VAL A 86 38.79 -3.62 25.53
C VAL A 86 40.23 -4.12 25.47
N GLU A 87 40.44 -5.41 25.74
CA GLU A 87 41.77 -6.02 25.77
C GLU A 87 42.42 -6.12 24.37
N PRO A 88 43.76 -6.22 24.27
CA PRO A 88 44.44 -6.49 23.01
C PRO A 88 43.96 -7.79 22.37
N GLY A 89 43.85 -7.82 21.05
CA GLY A 89 43.37 -8.98 20.33
C GLY A 89 42.88 -8.67 18.93
N ASN A 90 42.55 -9.73 18.19
CA ASN A 90 41.95 -9.67 16.87
C ASN A 90 40.46 -9.95 16.99
N TYR A 91 39.67 -8.98 16.55
CA TYR A 91 38.21 -9.01 16.63
C TYR A 91 37.63 -8.98 15.22
N SER A 92 36.57 -9.77 15.01
CA SER A 92 35.80 -9.80 13.77
C SER A 92 34.33 -9.72 14.12
N LEU A 93 33.71 -8.60 13.81
CA LEU A 93 32.31 -8.32 14.16
C LEU A 93 31.44 -8.42 12.91
N PRO A 94 30.51 -9.38 12.83
CA PRO A 94 29.63 -9.51 11.68
C PRO A 94 28.61 -8.36 11.63
N PHE A 95 28.31 -7.89 10.43
CA PHE A 95 27.25 -6.93 10.19
C PHE A 95 26.43 -7.31 8.97
N GLN A 96 25.16 -6.90 8.96
CA GLN A 96 24.28 -7.07 7.82
C GLN A 96 23.29 -5.91 7.70
N PHE A 97 22.99 -5.53 6.46
CA PHE A 97 21.97 -4.55 6.10
C PHE A 97 21.08 -5.12 5.01
N THR A 98 19.77 -5.17 5.26
CA THR A 98 18.79 -5.53 4.24
C THR A 98 18.51 -4.32 3.36
N LEU A 99 18.88 -4.40 2.09
CA LEU A 99 18.72 -3.28 1.15
C LEU A 99 17.27 -3.18 0.65
N PRO A 100 16.73 -1.96 0.46
CA PRO A 100 15.43 -1.77 -0.19
C PRO A 100 15.39 -2.39 -1.59
N LEU A 101 14.21 -2.87 -2.01
CA LEU A 101 14.01 -3.53 -3.31
C LEU A 101 14.48 -2.66 -4.49
N HIS A 102 14.23 -1.35 -4.40
CA HIS A 102 14.64 -0.38 -5.41
C HIS A 102 15.65 0.60 -4.83
N LEU A 103 16.81 0.67 -5.44
CA LEU A 103 17.86 1.64 -5.16
C LEU A 103 18.44 2.10 -6.50
N PRO A 104 18.48 3.41 -6.79
CA PRO A 104 19.08 3.91 -8.03
C PRO A 104 20.46 3.29 -8.27
N SER A 105 20.70 2.83 -9.50
CA SER A 105 21.99 2.20 -9.82
C SER A 105 23.12 3.22 -9.64
N SER A 106 24.25 2.75 -9.11
CA SER A 106 25.45 3.57 -8.94
C SER A 106 25.88 4.11 -10.30
N PHE A 107 26.19 5.40 -10.34
CA PHE A 107 26.45 6.12 -11.59
C PHE A 107 27.42 7.26 -11.32
N GLN A 108 28.32 7.55 -12.26
CA GLN A 108 29.25 8.66 -12.12
C GLN A 108 29.50 9.30 -13.49
N ALA A 109 29.37 10.62 -13.53
CA ALA A 109 29.62 11.44 -14.70
C ALA A 109 30.09 12.85 -14.29
N GLU A 110 30.37 13.71 -15.27
CA GLU A 110 30.89 15.07 -15.05
C GLU A 110 29.99 15.93 -14.14
N PHE A 111 28.66 15.84 -14.31
CA PHE A 111 27.71 16.70 -13.62
C PHE A 111 27.15 16.12 -12.32
N GLY A 112 27.56 14.91 -11.93
CA GLY A 112 27.06 14.27 -10.72
C GLY A 112 27.30 12.77 -10.62
N PHE A 113 26.95 12.22 -9.47
CA PHE A 113 27.07 10.80 -9.17
C PHE A 113 25.93 10.29 -8.28
N ILE A 114 25.73 8.97 -8.31
CA ILE A 114 24.98 8.17 -7.36
C ILE A 114 26.01 7.22 -6.74
N ARG A 115 26.26 7.35 -5.43
CA ARG A 115 27.32 6.61 -4.74
C ARG A 115 26.79 6.00 -3.46
N TYR A 116 27.22 4.76 -3.22
CA TYR A 116 26.96 4.04 -1.98
C TYR A 116 28.27 3.72 -1.28
N VAL A 117 28.32 3.95 0.02
CA VAL A 117 29.49 3.74 0.85
C VAL A 117 29.09 2.96 2.08
N CYS A 118 29.78 1.84 2.31
CA CYS A 118 29.79 1.19 3.61
C CYS A 118 30.99 1.73 4.39
N PHE A 119 30.75 2.31 5.57
CA PHE A 119 31.82 2.83 6.39
C PHE A 119 31.69 2.40 7.84
N ALA A 120 32.82 2.30 8.51
CA ALA A 120 32.88 2.04 9.94
C ALA A 120 33.61 3.19 10.62
N THR A 121 33.13 3.59 11.80
CA THR A 121 33.78 4.57 12.65
C THR A 121 34.01 4.00 14.05
N ALA A 122 35.18 4.28 14.61
CA ALA A 122 35.52 3.97 15.99
C ALA A 122 36.00 5.23 16.70
N THR A 123 35.27 5.66 17.73
CA THR A 123 35.63 6.79 18.58
C THR A 123 36.34 6.26 19.81
N ILE A 124 37.66 6.48 19.88
CA ILE A 124 38.47 6.13 21.04
C ILE A 124 38.34 7.22 22.10
N LEU A 125 37.93 6.82 23.30
CA LEU A 125 37.88 7.71 24.46
C LEU A 125 39.28 7.86 25.08
N PRO A 126 39.62 9.04 25.61
CA PRO A 126 40.86 9.23 26.35
C PRO A 126 40.95 8.29 27.57
N GLY A 127 42.03 7.52 27.69
CA GLY A 127 42.31 6.62 28.82
C GLY A 127 43.31 7.22 29.84
N GLN A 128 43.29 6.71 31.08
CA GLN A 128 44.17 7.12 32.20
C GLN A 128 45.67 6.83 31.99
N THR A 129 46.06 6.09 30.95
CA THR A 129 47.45 5.73 30.64
C THR A 129 48.14 6.71 29.69
N CYS A 130 47.45 7.75 29.22
CA CYS A 130 48.08 8.83 28.49
C CYS A 130 48.93 9.66 29.45
N SER A 131 50.26 9.54 29.32
CA SER A 131 51.25 10.43 29.94
C SER A 131 50.73 11.88 29.98
N MET A 132 50.83 12.50 31.15
CA MET A 132 50.22 13.77 31.58
C MET A 132 50.59 15.03 30.78
N ALA A 133 51.14 14.90 29.56
CA ALA A 133 51.69 16.03 28.82
C ALA A 133 51.05 16.33 27.45
N THR A 134 50.09 15.54 26.94
CA THR A 134 49.48 15.83 25.62
C THR A 134 47.96 15.65 25.59
N THR A 135 47.27 16.78 25.65
CA THR A 135 45.94 17.13 25.11
C THR A 135 44.85 16.05 25.02
N LYS A 136 43.78 16.27 25.81
CA LYS A 136 42.46 15.62 25.83
C LYS A 136 41.73 15.60 24.47
N GLN A 137 42.10 14.73 23.52
CA GLN A 137 41.32 14.58 22.28
C GLN A 137 40.89 13.13 22.06
N CYS A 138 39.58 12.92 21.89
CA CYS A 138 39.04 11.68 21.35
C CYS A 138 39.59 11.48 19.93
N LYS A 139 40.04 10.27 19.61
CA LYS A 139 40.55 9.95 18.29
C LYS A 139 39.52 9.12 17.53
N GLU A 140 39.07 9.60 16.37
CA GLU A 140 38.17 8.88 15.47
C GLU A 140 38.97 8.12 14.41
N PHE A 141 38.63 6.85 14.22
CA PHE A 141 39.10 6.04 13.10
C PHE A 141 37.93 5.83 12.15
N LYS A 142 38.18 5.95 10.85
CA LYS A 142 37.17 5.73 9.81
C LYS A 142 37.76 4.87 8.70
N VAL A 143 36.99 3.90 8.24
CA VAL A 143 37.27 3.14 7.02
C VAL A 143 36.03 3.13 6.16
N GLU A 144 36.21 3.17 4.83
CA GLU A 144 35.14 3.26 3.86
C GLU A 144 35.38 2.27 2.71
N LYS A 145 34.31 1.66 2.22
CA LYS A 145 34.28 0.84 1.01
C LYS A 145 33.14 1.32 0.12
N GLU A 146 33.47 1.70 -1.12
CA GLU A 146 32.46 2.03 -2.12
C GLU A 146 31.78 0.74 -2.64
N ILE A 147 30.46 0.81 -2.78
CA ILE A 147 29.61 -0.30 -3.22
C ILE A 147 28.94 0.09 -4.55
N ASP A 148 29.06 -0.77 -5.55
CA ASP A 148 28.38 -0.63 -6.84
C ASP A 148 26.99 -1.29 -6.77
N ILE A 149 25.98 -0.50 -6.41
CA ILE A 149 24.58 -0.94 -6.41
C ILE A 149 24.02 -0.99 -7.84
N VAL A 150 23.37 -2.09 -8.20
CA VAL A 150 22.55 -2.24 -9.41
C VAL A 150 21.08 -2.32 -9.01
N ASP A 151 20.26 -1.42 -9.54
CA ASP A 151 18.82 -1.41 -9.27
C ASP A 151 18.14 -2.65 -9.87
N VAL A 152 17.11 -3.17 -9.19
CA VAL A 152 16.29 -4.27 -9.70
C VAL A 152 15.11 -3.68 -10.45
N VAL A 153 15.34 -3.39 -11.73
CA VAL A 153 14.32 -2.92 -12.67
C VAL A 153 13.76 -4.10 -13.44
N ARG A 154 12.49 -4.42 -13.20
CA ARG A 154 11.74 -5.45 -13.94
C ARG A 154 11.01 -4.81 -15.11
N PHE A 155 10.68 -5.62 -16.11
CA PHE A 155 9.84 -5.17 -17.23
C PHE A 155 8.54 -4.52 -16.72
N GLN A 156 7.91 -5.11 -15.71
CA GLN A 156 6.64 -4.66 -15.13
C GLN A 156 6.70 -3.26 -14.49
N ASP A 157 7.89 -2.86 -14.02
CA ASP A 157 8.09 -1.60 -13.31
C ASP A 157 8.19 -0.40 -14.28
N LEU A 158 8.41 -0.68 -15.57
CA LEU A 158 8.61 0.32 -16.61
C LEU A 158 7.25 0.71 -17.23
N ARG A 159 6.90 1.99 -17.04
CA ARG A 159 5.57 2.57 -17.31
C ARG A 159 5.09 2.48 -18.77
N HIS A 160 5.95 2.03 -19.70
CA HIS A 160 5.66 1.91 -21.13
C HIS A 160 5.26 0.50 -21.59
N VAL A 161 5.31 -0.52 -20.72
CA VAL A 161 5.05 -1.93 -21.10
C VAL A 161 3.61 -2.20 -21.58
N GLY A 162 2.67 -1.27 -21.35
CA GLY A 162 1.28 -1.37 -21.83
C GLY A 162 0.98 -0.68 -23.17
N ARG A 163 1.89 0.08 -23.78
CA ARG A 163 1.58 0.84 -25.01
C ARG A 163 2.19 0.18 -26.24
N GLN A 164 1.33 -0.55 -26.95
CA GLN A 164 1.47 -1.04 -28.33
C GLN A 164 2.74 -1.88 -28.59
N ARG A 165 2.58 -3.21 -28.51
CA ARG A 165 3.44 -4.11 -29.29
C ARG A 165 2.94 -4.03 -30.73
N PRO A 166 3.73 -3.61 -31.74
CA PRO A 166 5.12 -3.15 -31.77
C PRO A 166 5.29 -1.63 -31.50
N VAL A 167 6.49 -1.23 -31.03
CA VAL A 167 6.82 0.19 -30.79
C VAL A 167 7.45 0.77 -32.04
N GLN A 168 6.97 1.92 -32.50
CA GLN A 168 7.49 2.57 -33.70
C GLN A 168 7.49 4.10 -33.58
N ALA A 169 8.40 4.73 -34.32
CA ALA A 169 8.42 6.17 -34.54
C ALA A 169 8.55 6.42 -36.05
N GLU A 170 7.75 7.36 -36.57
CA GLU A 170 7.78 7.75 -37.97
C GLU A 170 7.78 9.27 -38.09
N GLU A 171 8.50 9.79 -39.07
CA GLU A 171 8.55 11.22 -39.33
C GLU A 171 8.83 11.51 -40.81
N CYS A 172 8.32 12.65 -41.26
CA CYS A 172 8.52 13.16 -42.62
C CYS A 172 9.26 14.50 -42.55
N PHE A 173 10.55 14.48 -42.89
CA PHE A 173 11.43 15.66 -42.85
C PHE A 173 11.39 16.43 -44.17
N GLU A 174 10.99 17.70 -44.12
CA GLU A 174 11.00 18.58 -45.29
C GLU A 174 12.40 19.16 -45.52
N LEU A 175 12.94 18.98 -46.73
CA LEU A 175 14.25 19.54 -47.11
C LEU A 175 14.06 20.95 -47.69
N ILE A 176 14.48 21.96 -46.94
CA ILE A 176 14.36 23.38 -47.34
C ILE A 176 15.72 23.91 -47.78
N GLY A 177 15.77 24.50 -48.98
CA GLY A 177 16.93 25.28 -49.45
C GLY A 177 16.68 26.78 -49.40
N CYS A 178 17.70 27.57 -49.77
CA CYS A 178 17.71 29.04 -49.66
C CYS A 178 16.46 29.77 -50.22
N CYS A 179 15.73 29.20 -51.20
CA CYS A 179 14.51 29.84 -51.73
C CYS A 179 13.35 28.90 -52.14
N ARG A 180 13.43 27.56 -52.00
CA ARG A 180 12.37 26.59 -52.41
C ARG A 180 12.44 25.28 -51.62
N LYS A 181 11.30 24.58 -51.49
CA LYS A 181 11.24 23.17 -51.04
C LYS A 181 12.00 22.27 -52.02
N GLN A 182 12.95 21.47 -51.54
CA GLN A 182 13.83 20.64 -52.36
C GLN A 182 13.46 19.15 -52.37
N GLY A 183 12.60 18.71 -51.45
CA GLY A 183 12.12 17.33 -51.32
C GLY A 183 11.71 17.03 -49.88
N ARG A 184 11.40 15.77 -49.59
CA ARG A 184 11.17 15.29 -48.24
C ARG A 184 11.80 13.91 -48.04
N ILE A 185 12.05 13.54 -46.79
CA ILE A 185 12.52 12.21 -46.41
C ILE A 185 11.51 11.63 -45.43
N GLU A 186 11.01 10.43 -45.72
CA GLU A 186 10.12 9.70 -44.82
C GLU A 186 10.95 8.61 -44.15
N ALA A 187 10.90 8.52 -42.82
CA ALA A 187 11.67 7.57 -42.05
C ALA A 187 10.81 6.90 -40.97
N LEU A 188 11.03 5.61 -40.76
CA LEU A 188 10.35 4.77 -39.78
C LEU A 188 11.39 3.90 -39.05
N ILE A 189 11.31 3.87 -37.72
CA ILE A 189 11.98 2.89 -36.86
C ILE A 189 10.88 2.02 -36.25
N ARG A 190 11.02 0.70 -36.34
CA ARG A 190 10.09 -0.26 -35.73
C ARG A 190 10.82 -1.32 -34.93
N LEU A 191 10.32 -1.60 -33.73
CA LEU A 191 10.79 -2.62 -32.81
C LEU A 191 9.61 -3.53 -32.41
N ASP A 192 9.88 -4.83 -32.28
CA ASP A 192 8.87 -5.77 -31.76
C ASP A 192 8.60 -5.55 -30.27
N GLU A 193 9.61 -5.10 -29.53
CA GLU A 193 9.55 -4.82 -28.09
C GLU A 193 10.17 -3.45 -27.76
N GLY A 194 9.62 -2.75 -26.77
CA GLY A 194 10.15 -1.46 -26.29
C GLY A 194 11.04 -1.57 -25.05
N VAL A 195 11.18 -2.76 -24.48
CA VAL A 195 11.95 -3.02 -23.26
C VAL A 195 12.90 -4.19 -23.50
N PHE A 196 14.17 -3.98 -23.18
CA PHE A 196 15.25 -4.95 -23.39
C PHE A 196 15.98 -5.23 -22.07
N LEU A 197 16.70 -6.33 -21.94
CA LEU A 197 17.60 -6.57 -20.82
C LEU A 197 18.99 -5.98 -21.06
N VAL A 198 19.68 -5.67 -19.97
CA VAL A 198 21.12 -5.45 -20.02
C VAL A 198 21.80 -6.67 -20.67
N GLY A 199 22.59 -6.44 -21.72
CA GLY A 199 23.24 -7.51 -22.47
C GLY A 199 22.47 -8.00 -23.71
N ASP A 200 21.21 -7.57 -23.90
CA ASP A 200 20.41 -7.99 -25.06
C ASP A 200 20.88 -7.34 -26.37
N THR A 201 20.50 -7.98 -27.48
CA THR A 201 20.60 -7.42 -28.84
C THR A 201 19.25 -6.88 -29.28
N ILE A 202 19.22 -5.61 -29.68
CA ILE A 202 18.05 -4.93 -30.24
C ILE A 202 18.01 -5.22 -31.74
N LEU A 203 16.87 -5.74 -32.22
CA LEU A 203 16.60 -5.93 -33.65
C LEU A 203 15.64 -4.83 -34.13
N ALA A 204 16.16 -3.85 -34.88
CA ALA A 204 15.40 -2.72 -35.40
C ALA A 204 15.13 -2.87 -36.89
N LYS A 205 13.86 -2.75 -37.28
CA LYS A 205 13.46 -2.63 -38.69
C LYS A 205 13.35 -1.16 -39.07
N LEU A 206 14.12 -0.76 -40.08
CA LEU A 206 14.13 0.59 -40.61
C LEU A 206 13.49 0.64 -41.99
N GLU A 207 12.73 1.71 -42.25
CA GLU A 207 12.23 2.04 -43.59
C GLU A 207 12.51 3.52 -43.86
N ILE A 208 13.25 3.80 -44.93
CA ILE A 208 13.69 5.16 -45.28
C ILE A 208 13.40 5.40 -46.75
N GLN A 209 12.69 6.48 -47.05
CA GLN A 209 12.35 6.89 -48.41
C GLN A 209 12.83 8.31 -48.68
N ASN A 210 13.71 8.45 -49.66
CA ASN A 210 14.20 9.76 -50.09
C ASN A 210 13.32 10.27 -51.23
N CYS A 211 12.28 11.03 -50.91
CA CYS A 211 11.36 11.64 -51.87
C CYS A 211 11.93 12.92 -52.52
N SER A 212 13.24 13.15 -52.47
CA SER A 212 13.89 14.25 -53.20
C SER A 212 14.24 13.84 -54.63
N ARG A 213 14.31 14.82 -55.54
CA ARG A 213 14.62 14.57 -56.95
C ARG A 213 16.11 14.53 -57.26
N ARG A 214 16.94 15.17 -56.43
CA ARG A 214 18.37 15.41 -56.73
C ARG A 214 19.28 15.44 -55.50
N ARG A 215 18.76 15.32 -54.27
CA ARG A 215 19.56 15.51 -53.05
C ARG A 215 19.88 14.16 -52.39
N PRO A 216 21.11 13.65 -52.50
CA PRO A 216 21.49 12.42 -51.83
C PRO A 216 21.63 12.66 -50.32
N LEU A 217 21.31 11.63 -49.55
CA LEU A 217 21.62 11.59 -48.12
C LEU A 217 23.14 11.45 -47.93
N ARG A 218 23.70 12.19 -46.97
CA ARG A 218 25.14 12.16 -46.68
C ARG A 218 25.50 11.23 -45.52
N ARG A 219 24.52 10.92 -44.66
CA ARG A 219 24.66 10.04 -43.51
C ARG A 219 23.38 9.24 -43.34
N CYS A 220 23.54 8.03 -42.82
CA CYS A 220 22.44 7.19 -42.40
C CYS A 220 23.00 6.23 -41.36
N SER A 221 22.73 6.50 -40.09
CA SER A 221 23.27 5.71 -38.99
C SER A 221 22.27 5.64 -37.84
N LEU A 222 22.15 4.47 -37.25
CA LEU A 222 21.33 4.22 -36.08
C LEU A 222 22.23 4.14 -34.85
N PHE A 223 21.95 4.97 -33.85
CA PHE A 223 22.70 5.04 -32.60
C PHE A 223 21.86 4.51 -31.45
N LEU A 224 22.45 3.64 -30.62
CA LEU A 224 21.96 3.33 -29.29
C LEU A 224 22.59 4.30 -28.29
N LEU A 225 21.76 5.11 -27.64
CA LEU A 225 22.20 6.17 -26.75
C LEU A 225 21.76 5.92 -25.31
N GLN A 226 22.70 6.06 -24.38
CA GLN A 226 22.43 6.28 -22.96
C GLN A 226 22.42 7.77 -22.69
N GLU A 227 21.39 8.26 -22.03
CA GLU A 227 21.26 9.65 -21.66
C GLU A 227 21.08 9.79 -20.15
N ALA A 228 22.00 10.54 -19.53
CA ALA A 228 21.92 10.94 -18.15
C ALA A 228 21.39 12.38 -18.06
N LEU A 229 20.22 12.52 -17.45
CA LEU A 229 19.59 13.80 -17.15
C LEU A 229 19.94 14.18 -15.72
N PHE A 230 20.52 15.36 -15.53
CA PHE A 230 20.89 15.90 -14.23
C PHE A 230 20.02 17.11 -13.94
N HIS A 231 19.47 17.18 -12.73
CA HIS A 231 18.72 18.32 -12.21
C HIS A 231 19.42 18.82 -10.94
N ALA A 232 19.64 20.13 -10.87
CA ALA A 232 20.18 20.77 -9.68
C ALA A 232 19.53 22.14 -9.45
N GLN A 233 19.51 22.56 -8.19
CA GLN A 233 19.09 23.88 -7.74
C GLN A 233 20.31 24.70 -7.33
N SER A 234 20.20 26.03 -7.49
CA SER A 234 21.20 26.96 -6.98
C SER A 234 21.24 26.91 -5.45
N PHE A 235 22.36 27.37 -4.87
CA PHE A 235 22.56 27.34 -3.42
C PHE A 235 21.43 27.99 -2.60
N HIS A 236 20.79 29.04 -3.15
CA HIS A 236 19.68 29.72 -2.50
C HIS A 236 18.29 29.14 -2.85
N GLY A 237 18.24 28.06 -3.64
CA GLY A 237 16.99 27.39 -4.07
C GLY A 237 16.11 28.22 -5.00
N THR A 238 16.60 29.37 -5.50
CA THR A 238 15.81 30.32 -6.28
C THR A 238 15.74 29.97 -7.76
N THR A 239 16.68 29.16 -8.25
CA THR A 239 16.78 28.78 -9.67
C THR A 239 17.12 27.31 -9.79
N SER A 240 16.48 26.62 -10.74
CA SER A 240 16.83 25.26 -11.13
C SER A 240 17.51 25.23 -12.49
N SER A 241 18.34 24.23 -12.72
CA SER A 241 19.04 24.01 -13.98
C SER A 241 19.08 22.52 -14.28
N ASN A 242 19.00 22.19 -15.57
CA ASN A 242 19.12 20.83 -16.06
C ASN A 242 20.34 20.71 -16.98
N ARG A 243 21.04 19.59 -16.88
CA ARG A 243 22.11 19.19 -17.81
C ARG A 243 21.79 17.81 -18.36
N THR A 244 22.24 17.56 -19.58
CA THR A 244 22.07 16.28 -20.24
C THR A 244 23.43 15.82 -20.74
N LEU A 245 23.78 14.57 -20.45
CA LEU A 245 24.94 13.91 -21.02
C LEU A 245 24.47 12.71 -21.84
N VAL A 246 24.95 12.62 -23.07
CA VAL A 246 24.62 11.52 -23.98
C VAL A 246 25.88 10.70 -24.24
N LYS A 247 25.81 9.40 -23.98
CA LYS A 247 26.84 8.41 -24.27
C LYS A 247 26.34 7.47 -25.35
N VAL A 248 27.15 7.29 -26.40
CA VAL A 248 26.89 6.29 -27.43
C VAL A 248 27.28 4.92 -26.88
N LEU A 249 26.34 3.97 -26.89
CA LEU A 249 26.60 2.60 -26.48
C LEU A 249 26.95 1.71 -27.67
N ASP A 250 26.26 1.88 -28.80
CA ASP A 250 26.51 1.16 -30.05
C ASP A 250 26.02 1.97 -31.27
N VAL A 251 26.58 1.68 -32.44
CA VAL A 251 26.26 2.36 -33.71
C VAL A 251 26.24 1.38 -34.87
N ALA A 252 25.20 1.48 -35.70
CA ALA A 252 25.13 0.77 -36.97
C ALA A 252 25.06 1.75 -38.15
N THR A 253 25.94 1.56 -39.14
CA THR A 253 25.91 2.29 -40.41
C THR A 253 24.98 1.61 -41.40
N LEU A 254 24.19 2.40 -42.12
CA LEU A 254 23.11 1.93 -42.98
C LEU A 254 23.39 2.24 -44.44
N GLN A 255 22.66 1.56 -45.32
CA GLN A 255 22.69 1.89 -46.75
C GLN A 255 22.05 3.27 -46.99
N LEU A 256 22.72 4.12 -47.77
CA LEU A 256 22.24 5.46 -48.11
C LEU A 256 21.19 5.37 -49.24
N PRO A 257 19.93 5.82 -49.03
CA PRO A 257 18.95 5.92 -50.10
C PRO A 257 19.33 7.00 -51.12
N HIS A 258 19.42 6.63 -52.40
CA HIS A 258 19.56 7.63 -53.47
C HIS A 258 18.25 8.44 -53.64
N PRO A 259 18.30 9.60 -54.31
CA PRO A 259 17.09 10.36 -54.62
C PRO A 259 16.07 9.50 -55.39
N GLY A 260 14.86 9.38 -54.84
CA GLY A 260 13.77 8.55 -55.38
C GLY A 260 13.70 7.13 -54.85
N ASP A 261 14.72 6.66 -54.11
CA ASP A 261 14.78 5.28 -53.60
C ASP A 261 14.06 5.11 -52.26
N ARG A 262 13.65 3.87 -51.99
CA ARG A 262 13.22 3.38 -50.68
C ARG A 262 14.10 2.22 -50.24
N VAL A 263 14.65 2.32 -49.04
CA VAL A 263 15.48 1.29 -48.40
C VAL A 263 14.72 0.72 -47.20
N SER A 264 14.71 -0.61 -47.07
CA SER A 264 14.27 -1.29 -45.85
C SER A 264 15.37 -2.23 -45.37
N GLN A 265 15.77 -2.10 -44.12
CA GLN A 265 16.89 -2.83 -43.55
C GLN A 265 16.60 -3.24 -42.10
N ASN A 266 16.97 -4.46 -41.73
CA ASN A 266 17.02 -4.90 -40.35
C ASN A 266 18.42 -4.67 -39.80
N VAL A 267 18.50 -4.16 -38.58
CA VAL A 267 19.73 -3.67 -37.97
C VAL A 267 19.82 -4.20 -36.54
N GLU A 268 21.00 -4.65 -36.16
CA GLU A 268 21.28 -5.16 -34.82
C GLU A 268 22.11 -4.15 -34.05
N LEU A 269 21.73 -3.87 -32.80
CA LEU A 269 22.50 -3.04 -31.86
C LEU A 269 22.64 -3.80 -30.53
N HIS A 270 23.83 -3.81 -29.96
CA HIS A 270 24.15 -4.57 -28.76
C HIS A 270 24.15 -3.68 -27.51
N ILE A 271 23.43 -4.09 -26.45
CA ILE A 271 23.47 -3.44 -25.14
C ILE A 271 24.65 -4.03 -24.34
N PRO A 272 25.66 -3.23 -23.93
CA PRO A 272 26.78 -3.73 -23.13
C PRO A 272 26.36 -4.31 -21.78
N GLN A 273 27.04 -5.36 -21.29
CA GLN A 273 26.71 -6.01 -20.00
C GLN A 273 26.90 -5.13 -18.76
N ASN A 274 27.70 -4.07 -18.85
CA ASN A 274 27.94 -3.11 -17.77
C ASN A 274 26.98 -1.91 -17.81
N THR A 275 25.98 -1.93 -18.70
CA THR A 275 24.95 -0.88 -18.79
C THR A 275 24.09 -0.88 -17.53
N GLN A 276 23.82 0.30 -16.97
CA GLN A 276 22.86 0.42 -15.88
C GLN A 276 21.42 0.26 -16.42
N PRO A 277 20.47 -0.27 -15.66
CA PRO A 277 19.08 -0.25 -16.09
C PRO A 277 18.50 1.18 -16.16
N SER A 278 17.38 1.33 -16.88
CA SER A 278 16.58 2.56 -16.92
C SER A 278 16.16 2.98 -15.51
N SER A 279 16.27 4.27 -15.19
CA SER A 279 15.84 4.77 -13.88
C SER A 279 14.32 4.76 -13.75
N LEU A 280 13.80 4.06 -12.73
CA LEU A 280 12.36 4.04 -12.40
C LEU A 280 11.87 5.38 -11.85
N ASP A 281 12.59 5.87 -10.83
CA ASP A 281 12.42 7.20 -10.27
C ASP A 281 13.70 7.64 -9.56
N ALA A 282 14.30 8.74 -10.02
CA ALA A 282 15.50 9.31 -9.45
C ALA A 282 15.45 10.84 -9.61
N PRO A 283 15.41 11.61 -8.50
CA PRO A 283 15.06 13.04 -8.54
C PRO A 283 16.15 13.95 -9.11
N LEU A 284 17.44 13.62 -8.94
CA LEU A 284 18.54 14.46 -9.44
C LEU A 284 19.24 13.89 -10.66
N ILE A 285 19.39 12.57 -10.78
CA ILE A 285 20.07 11.92 -11.91
C ILE A 285 19.19 10.81 -12.47
N ARG A 286 18.78 10.93 -13.73
CA ARG A 286 17.90 9.97 -14.40
C ARG A 286 18.54 9.41 -15.66
N LEU A 287 18.67 8.10 -15.74
CA LEU A 287 19.16 7.38 -16.91
C LEU A 287 18.00 6.97 -17.82
N ARG A 288 18.13 7.27 -19.11
CA ARG A 288 17.18 6.93 -20.17
C ARG A 288 17.93 6.40 -21.38
N TYR A 289 17.24 5.62 -22.20
CA TYR A 289 17.80 5.03 -23.41
C TYR A 289 16.95 5.37 -24.63
N ARG A 290 17.61 5.61 -25.75
CA ARG A 290 16.94 5.97 -27.00
C ARG A 290 17.70 5.41 -28.20
N LEU A 291 16.95 5.02 -29.22
CA LEU A 291 17.48 4.86 -30.57
C LEU A 291 17.38 6.20 -31.31
N LYS A 292 18.46 6.63 -31.95
CA LYS A 292 18.50 7.82 -32.80
C LYS A 292 18.92 7.44 -34.21
N LEU A 293 18.05 7.66 -35.18
CA LEU A 293 18.38 7.58 -36.59
C LEU A 293 18.83 8.96 -37.08
N ASP A 294 20.12 9.11 -37.41
CA ASP A 294 20.69 10.33 -38.01
C ASP A 294 20.77 10.17 -39.53
N LEU A 295 20.03 11.00 -40.25
CA LEU A 295 20.01 11.05 -41.72
C LEU A 295 20.83 12.24 -42.26
N GLY A 296 21.47 13.02 -41.38
CA GLY A 296 22.12 14.28 -41.74
C GLY A 296 21.12 15.40 -42.06
N ASP A 297 21.63 16.58 -42.44
CA ASP A 297 20.80 17.75 -42.82
C ASP A 297 19.71 18.10 -41.78
N SER A 298 20.01 17.91 -40.49
CA SER A 298 19.11 18.11 -39.33
C SER A 298 17.88 17.18 -39.31
N CYS A 299 17.89 16.09 -40.07
CA CYS A 299 16.85 15.06 -40.07
C CYS A 299 17.23 13.96 -39.06
N GLU A 300 16.61 14.00 -37.88
CA GLU A 300 16.88 13.07 -36.79
C GLU A 300 15.56 12.48 -36.25
N LEU A 301 15.45 11.16 -36.23
CA LEU A 301 14.29 10.46 -35.68
C LEU A 301 14.69 9.73 -34.39
N ILE A 302 13.91 9.91 -33.32
CA ILE A 302 14.21 9.37 -32.00
C ILE A 302 13.11 8.42 -31.55
N LEU A 303 13.48 7.21 -31.14
CA LEU A 303 12.60 6.22 -30.52
C LEU A 303 13.08 5.90 -29.10
N PRO A 304 12.35 6.28 -28.04
CA PRO A 304 12.72 5.90 -26.68
C PRO A 304 12.56 4.40 -26.46
N ILE A 305 13.48 3.81 -25.70
CA ILE A 305 13.44 2.41 -25.26
C ILE A 305 13.77 2.34 -23.77
N ASP A 306 13.40 1.25 -23.11
CA ASP A 306 13.78 1.01 -21.72
C ASP A 306 14.68 -0.22 -21.58
N ILE A 307 15.62 -0.15 -20.64
CA ILE A 307 16.53 -1.27 -20.32
C ILE A 307 16.22 -1.76 -18.90
N ALA A 308 15.89 -3.03 -18.77
CA ALA A 308 15.64 -3.71 -17.52
C ALA A 308 16.87 -4.51 -17.07
N SER A 309 16.98 -4.73 -15.76
CA SER A 309 18.02 -5.57 -15.16
C SER A 309 17.61 -7.05 -15.10
N ILE A 310 16.31 -7.35 -15.08
CA ILE A 310 15.79 -8.72 -14.91
C ILE A 310 14.46 -8.94 -15.65
N LYS A 311 14.27 -10.15 -16.19
CA LYS A 311 13.15 -10.52 -17.10
C LYS A 311 11.84 -10.83 -16.35
N LYS A 312 11.92 -11.62 -15.26
CA LYS A 312 10.82 -12.06 -14.35
C LYS A 312 11.42 -12.80 -13.15
N ASN A 313 10.75 -12.77 -11.99
CA ASN A 313 11.14 -13.55 -10.80
C ASN A 313 11.36 -15.02 -11.15
N LYS A 314 12.57 -15.55 -10.87
CA LYS A 314 12.63 -16.90 -10.30
C LYS A 314 12.17 -16.76 -8.84
N PRO A 315 11.12 -17.48 -8.39
CA PRO A 315 10.63 -17.41 -7.01
C PRO A 315 11.68 -17.82 -5.94
N ALA A 316 12.86 -18.29 -6.34
CA ALA A 316 13.92 -18.73 -5.46
C ALA A 316 14.54 -17.63 -4.58
N LEU A 317 14.59 -16.36 -5.02
CA LEU A 317 15.24 -15.30 -4.23
C LEU A 317 14.35 -14.77 -3.07
N PHE A 318 13.04 -14.95 -3.17
CA PHE A 318 12.09 -14.63 -2.10
C PHE A 318 11.94 -15.78 -1.10
N ASN A 319 12.07 -17.04 -1.55
CA ASN A 319 12.07 -18.19 -0.63
C ASN A 319 13.25 -18.13 0.36
N ALA A 320 14.42 -17.66 -0.08
CA ALA A 320 15.56 -17.43 0.82
C ALA A 320 15.35 -16.28 1.83
N LEU A 321 14.45 -15.32 1.53
CA LEU A 321 14.05 -14.27 2.48
C LEU A 321 12.92 -14.74 3.40
N ALA A 322 12.07 -15.68 2.97
CA ALA A 322 11.00 -16.27 3.76
C ALA A 322 11.52 -17.29 4.79
N GLU A 323 12.63 -17.99 4.52
CA GLU A 323 13.24 -18.96 5.44
C GLU A 323 13.79 -18.33 6.74
N GLY A 324 13.85 -16.98 6.83
CA GLY A 324 14.19 -16.25 8.05
C GLY A 324 13.00 -15.65 8.81
N PHE A 325 11.78 -15.71 8.25
CA PHE A 325 10.57 -15.24 8.93
C PHE A 325 9.84 -16.44 9.52
N ASN A 326 9.60 -16.38 10.83
CA ASN A 326 8.75 -17.32 11.55
C ASN A 326 7.44 -17.53 10.76
N GLU A 327 7.27 -18.71 10.14
CA GLU A 327 6.17 -19.09 9.23
C GLU A 327 4.77 -19.01 9.88
N ASN A 328 4.68 -18.61 11.16
CA ASN A 328 3.45 -18.60 11.94
C ASN A 328 2.70 -17.25 11.98
N MET A 329 3.11 -16.20 11.25
CA MET A 329 2.55 -14.84 11.49
C MET A 329 2.14 -13.98 10.28
N VAL A 330 2.16 -14.49 9.05
CA VAL A 330 1.68 -13.73 7.88
C VAL A 330 0.47 -14.42 7.28
N LEU A 331 -0.73 -14.02 7.71
CA LEU A 331 -1.95 -14.34 6.97
C LEU A 331 -1.95 -13.54 5.66
N THR A 332 -1.80 -14.23 4.55
CA THR A 332 -1.91 -13.66 3.20
C THR A 332 -3.29 -13.06 2.97
N SER A 333 -3.41 -12.16 1.99
CA SER A 333 -4.71 -11.59 1.56
C SER A 333 -5.76 -12.67 1.26
N LYS A 334 -5.33 -13.81 0.71
CA LYS A 334 -6.17 -15.00 0.46
C LYS A 334 -6.55 -15.76 1.73
N GLU A 335 -5.65 -15.90 2.70
CA GLU A 335 -5.93 -16.56 3.98
C GLU A 335 -6.86 -15.73 4.87
N GLN A 336 -6.72 -14.40 4.83
CA GLN A 336 -7.67 -13.47 5.43
C GLN A 336 -9.06 -13.65 4.81
N ALA A 337 -9.16 -13.69 3.47
CA ALA A 337 -10.44 -13.94 2.78
C ALA A 337 -11.07 -15.30 3.14
N THR A 338 -10.28 -16.34 3.42
CA THR A 338 -10.80 -17.66 3.87
C THR A 338 -11.21 -17.69 5.34
N LEU A 339 -10.58 -16.89 6.23
CA LEU A 339 -11.00 -16.77 7.63
C LEU A 339 -12.37 -16.09 7.79
N PHE A 340 -12.77 -15.30 6.79
CA PHE A 340 -14.08 -14.65 6.70
C PHE A 340 -15.09 -15.43 5.84
N ALA A 341 -14.75 -16.64 5.39
CA ALA A 341 -15.70 -17.57 4.82
C ALA A 341 -16.54 -18.19 5.95
N ASP A 342 -17.76 -17.68 6.11
CA ASP A 342 -18.90 -18.22 6.85
C ASP A 342 -18.69 -18.64 8.31
N SER A 343 -19.25 -17.87 9.24
CA SER A 343 -19.65 -18.40 10.55
C SER A 343 -21.15 -18.53 10.76
N THR A 344 -21.98 -18.23 9.76
CA THR A 344 -23.41 -18.60 9.77
C THR A 344 -23.93 -18.61 8.33
N PRO A 345 -24.44 -19.74 7.79
CA PRO A 345 -25.20 -19.70 6.56
C PRO A 345 -26.35 -18.69 6.75
N PRO A 346 -26.69 -17.86 5.74
CA PRO A 346 -27.89 -17.05 5.82
C PRO A 346 -29.07 -17.96 6.14
N PRO A 347 -30.01 -17.55 7.03
CA PRO A 347 -31.14 -18.37 7.42
C PRO A 347 -31.84 -18.88 6.16
N ILE A 348 -32.36 -20.13 6.21
CA ILE A 348 -33.06 -20.80 5.11
C ILE A 348 -34.01 -19.81 4.45
N ALA A 349 -33.59 -19.25 3.32
CA ALA A 349 -34.33 -18.22 2.62
C ALA A 349 -35.26 -18.92 1.64
N SER A 350 -36.55 -18.59 1.69
CA SER A 350 -37.49 -19.08 0.69
C SER A 350 -37.04 -18.68 -0.72
N LEU A 351 -37.41 -19.46 -1.73
CA LEU A 351 -37.10 -19.13 -3.13
C LEU A 351 -37.59 -17.71 -3.49
N LYS A 352 -38.74 -17.29 -2.93
CA LYS A 352 -39.26 -15.93 -3.03
C LYS A 352 -38.25 -14.90 -2.50
N SER A 353 -37.72 -15.10 -1.29
CA SER A 353 -36.74 -14.17 -0.69
C SER A 353 -35.43 -14.09 -1.49
N LEU A 354 -34.89 -15.24 -1.92
CA LEU A 354 -33.67 -15.28 -2.74
C LEU A 354 -33.87 -14.57 -4.08
N THR A 355 -35.00 -14.81 -4.74
CA THR A 355 -35.34 -14.19 -6.02
C THR A 355 -35.50 -12.67 -5.87
N CYS A 356 -36.24 -12.20 -4.85
CA CYS A 356 -36.39 -10.76 -4.60
C CYS A 356 -35.04 -10.08 -4.32
N ARG A 357 -34.15 -10.70 -3.54
CA ARG A 357 -32.79 -10.17 -3.29
C ARG A 357 -31.95 -10.10 -4.57
N ALA A 358 -31.99 -11.14 -5.39
CA ALA A 358 -31.25 -11.17 -6.66
C ALA A 358 -31.75 -10.08 -7.63
N ILE A 359 -33.07 -9.88 -7.72
CA ILE A 359 -33.68 -8.81 -8.51
C ILE A 359 -33.27 -7.44 -7.95
N ALA A 360 -33.32 -7.25 -6.63
CA ALA A 360 -32.93 -5.99 -5.99
C ALA A 360 -31.46 -5.63 -6.27
N ILE A 361 -30.53 -6.58 -6.13
CA ILE A 361 -29.11 -6.39 -6.46
C ILE A 361 -28.95 -6.00 -7.93
N LYS A 362 -29.59 -6.73 -8.84
CA LYS A 362 -29.50 -6.45 -10.28
C LYS A 362 -30.11 -5.10 -10.63
N PHE A 363 -31.20 -4.71 -9.98
CA PHE A 363 -31.83 -3.40 -10.14
C PHE A 363 -30.87 -2.29 -9.74
N VAL A 364 -30.19 -2.41 -8.59
CA VAL A 364 -29.21 -1.42 -8.14
C VAL A 364 -28.04 -1.33 -9.11
N SER A 365 -27.46 -2.45 -9.54
CA SER A 365 -26.32 -2.44 -10.48
C SER A 365 -26.63 -1.87 -11.86
N ILE A 366 -27.90 -1.86 -12.30
CA ILE A 366 -28.30 -1.32 -13.61
C ILE A 366 -28.67 0.17 -13.50
N ASN A 367 -29.45 0.53 -12.49
CA ASN A 367 -30.08 1.86 -12.43
C ASN A 367 -29.20 2.92 -11.75
N PHE A 368 -28.13 2.51 -11.08
CA PHE A 368 -27.18 3.40 -10.44
C PHE A 368 -25.87 3.33 -11.22
N GLY A 369 -25.66 4.30 -12.13
CA GLY A 369 -24.48 4.42 -13.00
C GLY A 369 -23.78 5.78 -12.85
N SER A 370 -22.83 6.07 -13.74
CA SER A 370 -21.93 7.25 -13.72
C SER A 370 -22.63 8.62 -13.60
N ASP A 371 -23.91 8.71 -13.95
CA ASP A 371 -24.67 9.96 -14.00
C ASP A 371 -25.48 10.23 -12.70
N CYS A 372 -25.37 9.36 -11.69
CA CYS A 372 -26.10 9.49 -10.42
C CYS A 372 -25.22 10.07 -9.30
N SER A 373 -25.46 11.33 -8.91
CA SER A 373 -24.80 11.95 -7.75
C SER A 373 -25.51 11.58 -6.43
N PHE A 374 -24.82 10.89 -5.52
CA PHE A 374 -25.29 10.69 -4.14
C PHE A 374 -25.03 11.98 -3.33
N GLY A 375 -25.94 12.95 -3.43
CA GLY A 375 -25.93 14.17 -2.61
C GLY A 375 -26.74 14.02 -1.31
N LYS A 376 -26.66 15.02 -0.40
CA LYS A 376 -27.46 15.16 0.85
C LYS A 376 -28.97 14.91 0.75
N ASN A 377 -29.51 14.87 -0.47
CA ASN A 377 -30.92 14.67 -0.78
C ASN A 377 -31.24 13.28 -1.37
N PHE A 378 -30.32 12.32 -1.34
CA PHE A 378 -30.61 10.93 -1.72
C PHE A 378 -31.39 10.18 -0.63
N SER A 379 -32.44 10.81 -0.10
CA SER A 379 -33.57 10.07 0.46
C SER A 379 -34.32 9.51 -0.74
N LEU A 380 -34.59 8.20 -0.76
CA LEU A 380 -35.42 7.49 -1.74
C LEU A 380 -36.61 8.31 -2.28
N LYS A 381 -36.34 9.20 -3.25
CA LYS A 381 -37.29 9.78 -4.19
C LYS A 381 -37.22 9.03 -5.52
N CYS A 382 -36.60 7.85 -5.56
CA CYS A 382 -36.98 6.84 -6.53
C CYS A 382 -38.46 6.54 -6.25
N GLN A 383 -39.37 7.08 -7.07
CA GLN A 383 -40.77 6.65 -7.04
C GLN A 383 -40.78 5.12 -7.08
N LYS A 384 -41.62 4.48 -6.26
CA LYS A 384 -41.81 3.02 -6.29
C LYS A 384 -42.04 2.64 -7.75
N PRO A 385 -41.15 1.87 -8.39
CA PRO A 385 -41.33 1.48 -9.77
C PRO A 385 -42.62 0.68 -9.85
N SER A 386 -43.50 1.00 -10.80
CA SER A 386 -44.67 0.18 -11.06
C SER A 386 -44.19 -1.12 -11.70
N PHE A 387 -44.02 -2.16 -10.90
CA PHE A 387 -43.72 -3.48 -11.44
C PHE A 387 -45.05 -4.13 -11.82
N ASN A 388 -45.13 -4.71 -13.01
CA ASN A 388 -46.34 -5.41 -13.48
C ASN A 388 -46.51 -6.77 -12.76
N ILE A 389 -46.62 -6.73 -11.43
CA ILE A 389 -46.72 -7.87 -10.51
C ILE A 389 -47.74 -7.57 -9.41
N VAL A 390 -48.09 -8.59 -8.62
CA VAL A 390 -49.02 -8.46 -7.49
C VAL A 390 -48.48 -7.46 -6.45
N VAL A 391 -49.33 -6.55 -5.96
CA VAL A 391 -48.99 -5.45 -5.03
C VAL A 391 -48.18 -5.91 -3.82
N ALA A 392 -48.55 -7.03 -3.19
CA ALA A 392 -47.82 -7.57 -2.04
C ALA A 392 -46.38 -7.99 -2.39
N LEU A 393 -46.16 -8.57 -3.57
CA LEU A 393 -44.82 -8.91 -4.07
C LEU A 393 -44.05 -7.65 -4.49
N GLU A 394 -44.76 -6.65 -5.00
CA GLU A 394 -44.21 -5.35 -5.34
C GLU A 394 -43.67 -4.60 -4.12
N ASP A 395 -44.42 -4.59 -3.02
CA ASP A 395 -44.00 -4.00 -1.75
C ASP A 395 -42.82 -4.75 -1.13
N ASP A 396 -42.86 -6.08 -1.16
CA ASP A 396 -41.76 -6.93 -0.69
C ASP A 396 -40.48 -6.65 -1.50
N LEU A 397 -40.56 -6.65 -2.84
CA LEU A 397 -39.42 -6.37 -3.70
C LEU A 397 -38.89 -4.95 -3.49
N TRP A 398 -39.78 -3.98 -3.32
CA TRP A 398 -39.39 -2.59 -3.05
C TRP A 398 -38.61 -2.44 -1.75
N ASN A 399 -38.97 -3.18 -0.70
CA ASN A 399 -38.20 -3.20 0.55
C ASN A 399 -36.80 -3.79 0.35
N TRP A 400 -36.66 -4.86 -0.42
CA TRP A 400 -35.33 -5.42 -0.76
C TRP A 400 -34.49 -4.44 -1.60
N ILE A 401 -35.10 -3.70 -2.52
CA ILE A 401 -34.41 -2.65 -3.29
C ILE A 401 -33.90 -1.56 -2.34
N LYS A 402 -34.73 -1.09 -1.39
CA LYS A 402 -34.29 -0.12 -0.37
C LYS A 402 -33.12 -0.63 0.44
N GLU A 403 -33.16 -1.90 0.86
CA GLU A 403 -32.05 -2.50 1.60
C GLU A 403 -30.77 -2.53 0.76
N ALA A 404 -30.85 -2.88 -0.53
CA ALA A 404 -29.68 -2.88 -1.43
C ALA A 404 -29.11 -1.48 -1.65
N VAL A 405 -29.96 -0.47 -1.82
CA VAL A 405 -29.53 0.93 -1.93
C VAL A 405 -28.88 1.41 -0.64
N ASN A 406 -29.46 1.09 0.52
CA ASN A 406 -28.91 1.48 1.82
C ASN A 406 -27.55 0.81 2.09
N GLU A 407 -27.41 -0.48 1.77
CA GLU A 407 -26.13 -1.20 1.91
C GLU A 407 -25.06 -0.61 0.98
N LEU A 408 -25.42 -0.31 -0.27
CA LEU A 408 -24.52 0.35 -1.21
C LEU A 408 -24.09 1.73 -0.70
N GLN A 409 -25.04 2.56 -0.25
CA GLN A 409 -24.76 3.88 0.30
C GLN A 409 -23.85 3.77 1.54
N ALA A 410 -24.13 2.84 2.44
CA ALA A 410 -23.30 2.61 3.62
C ALA A 410 -21.87 2.21 3.25
N TRP A 411 -21.70 1.37 2.23
CA TRP A 411 -20.38 1.01 1.72
C TRP A 411 -19.66 2.22 1.08
N LEU A 412 -20.36 3.03 0.28
CA LEU A 412 -19.81 4.26 -0.31
C LEU A 412 -19.39 5.28 0.76
N GLU A 413 -20.23 5.52 1.76
CA GLU A 413 -19.91 6.40 2.90
C GLU A 413 -18.69 5.89 3.68
N LYS A 414 -18.59 4.57 3.87
CA LYS A 414 -17.41 3.94 4.46
C LYS A 414 -16.15 4.19 3.63
N ILE A 415 -16.16 3.98 2.32
CA ILE A 415 -14.99 4.25 1.46
C ILE A 415 -14.67 5.75 1.40
N ALA A 416 -15.70 6.61 1.39
CA ALA A 416 -15.53 8.06 1.41
C ALA A 416 -14.82 8.54 2.68
N SER A 417 -14.91 7.81 3.81
CA SER A 417 -14.18 8.15 5.03
C SER A 417 -12.64 8.13 4.90
N LEU A 418 -12.11 7.59 3.80
CA LEU A 418 -10.69 7.66 3.46
C LEU A 418 -10.26 9.07 3.00
N PHE A 419 -11.21 9.92 2.62
CA PHE A 419 -10.99 11.26 2.06
C PHE A 419 -11.30 12.34 3.09
N VAL A 420 -10.40 12.51 4.07
CA VAL A 420 -10.58 13.34 5.29
C VAL A 420 -11.01 14.79 5.02
N ASP A 421 -10.56 15.39 3.92
CA ASP A 421 -10.80 16.81 3.60
C ASP A 421 -11.96 17.04 2.62
N LEU A 422 -12.64 15.97 2.20
CA LEU A 422 -13.70 16.04 1.20
C LEU A 422 -15.02 15.60 1.81
N VAL A 423 -16.10 16.30 1.49
CA VAL A 423 -17.43 15.88 1.92
C VAL A 423 -17.87 14.72 1.03
N PHE A 424 -18.74 13.84 1.54
CA PHE A 424 -19.22 12.68 0.79
C PHE A 424 -19.74 13.05 -0.61
N GLU A 425 -20.42 14.18 -0.75
CA GLU A 425 -20.94 14.65 -2.03
C GLU A 425 -19.86 14.96 -3.08
N ASP A 426 -18.66 15.35 -2.66
CA ASP A 426 -17.54 15.66 -3.55
C ASP A 426 -16.85 14.38 -4.05
N VAL A 427 -16.92 13.31 -3.26
CA VAL A 427 -16.23 12.04 -3.52
C VAL A 427 -17.17 11.01 -4.16
N SER A 428 -18.48 11.10 -3.90
CA SER A 428 -19.45 10.10 -4.32
C SER A 428 -19.50 9.96 -5.84
N GLY A 429 -19.42 11.06 -6.60
CA GLY A 429 -19.34 11.01 -8.06
C GLY A 429 -18.13 10.24 -8.59
N TYR A 430 -16.97 10.36 -7.94
CA TYR A 430 -15.78 9.57 -8.28
C TYR A 430 -15.97 8.09 -7.94
N LEU A 431 -16.47 7.77 -6.74
CA LEU A 431 -16.68 6.40 -6.30
C LEU A 431 -17.73 5.66 -7.16
N MET A 432 -18.71 6.39 -7.69
CA MET A 432 -19.75 5.85 -8.55
C MET A 432 -19.23 5.28 -9.87
N GLN A 433 -18.05 5.70 -10.33
CA GLN A 433 -17.40 5.09 -11.51
C GLN A 433 -17.10 3.60 -11.27
N PHE A 434 -16.92 3.20 -10.02
CA PHE A 434 -16.59 1.83 -9.63
C PHE A 434 -17.82 0.98 -9.28
N ILE A 435 -19.04 1.49 -9.41
CA ILE A 435 -20.26 0.75 -9.03
C ILE A 435 -20.42 -0.57 -9.79
N GLY A 436 -19.97 -0.61 -11.04
CA GLY A 436 -19.95 -1.82 -11.88
C GLY A 436 -18.97 -2.91 -11.40
N LYS A 437 -18.09 -2.60 -10.43
CA LYS A 437 -17.11 -3.51 -9.83
C LYS A 437 -17.56 -4.04 -8.47
N ILE A 438 -18.75 -3.68 -8.00
CA ILE A 438 -19.27 -4.13 -6.71
C ILE A 438 -19.69 -5.59 -6.78
N HIS A 439 -19.05 -6.40 -5.95
CA HIS A 439 -19.37 -7.80 -5.73
C HIS A 439 -20.27 -7.94 -4.50
N TRP A 440 -21.33 -8.73 -4.63
CA TRP A 440 -22.26 -9.02 -3.54
C TRP A 440 -22.02 -10.42 -2.98
N ARG A 441 -22.17 -10.57 -1.67
CA ARG A 441 -22.10 -11.88 -1.01
C ARG A 441 -23.24 -12.78 -1.47
N ARG A 442 -23.01 -14.10 -1.48
CA ARG A 442 -23.99 -15.07 -1.99
C ARG A 442 -25.21 -15.14 -1.08
N GLY A 443 -26.40 -14.90 -1.65
CA GLY A 443 -27.68 -15.10 -0.96
C GLY A 443 -28.09 -13.99 0.03
N CYS A 444 -27.31 -12.91 0.15
CA CYS A 444 -27.62 -11.77 1.03
C CYS A 444 -27.36 -10.42 0.33
N ILE A 445 -28.02 -9.38 0.81
CA ILE A 445 -27.79 -7.99 0.36
C ILE A 445 -26.67 -7.41 1.22
N GLU A 446 -25.45 -7.84 0.91
CA GLU A 446 -24.24 -7.42 1.59
C GLU A 446 -23.11 -7.31 0.56
N VAL A 447 -22.36 -6.21 0.59
CA VAL A 447 -21.18 -6.06 -0.28
C VAL A 447 -20.06 -6.99 0.18
N ASP A 448 -19.52 -7.77 -0.75
CA ASP A 448 -18.29 -8.54 -0.60
C ASP A 448 -17.11 -7.57 -0.77
N GLU A 449 -16.73 -6.93 0.33
CA GLU A 449 -15.83 -5.79 0.33
C GLU A 449 -14.44 -6.13 -0.22
N VAL A 450 -13.85 -7.25 0.21
CA VAL A 450 -12.51 -7.68 -0.24
C VAL A 450 -12.52 -7.93 -1.75
N ARG A 451 -13.48 -8.71 -2.26
CA ARG A 451 -13.58 -8.98 -3.71
C ARG A 451 -13.88 -7.71 -4.51
N THR A 452 -14.72 -6.83 -3.98
CA THR A 452 -15.03 -5.53 -4.59
C THR A 452 -13.77 -4.68 -4.70
N VAL A 453 -13.00 -4.58 -3.61
CA VAL A 453 -11.75 -3.80 -3.59
C VAL A 453 -10.71 -4.39 -4.53
N GLU A 454 -10.56 -5.72 -4.56
CA GLU A 454 -9.68 -6.39 -5.54
C GLU A 454 -10.11 -6.11 -6.99
N ALA A 455 -11.41 -6.13 -7.30
CA ALA A 455 -11.91 -5.81 -8.63
C ALA A 455 -11.65 -4.34 -9.01
N ILE A 456 -11.76 -3.42 -8.04
CA ILE A 456 -11.47 -1.98 -8.22
C ILE A 456 -9.97 -1.75 -8.46
N ILE A 457 -9.10 -2.36 -7.65
CA ILE A 457 -7.63 -2.23 -7.77
C ILE A 457 -7.12 -2.75 -9.12
N ASN A 458 -7.72 -3.80 -9.66
CA ASN A 458 -7.33 -4.38 -10.94
C ASN A 458 -7.89 -3.61 -12.15
N THR A 459 -8.55 -2.47 -11.95
CA THR A 459 -9.09 -1.64 -13.03
C THR A 459 -8.07 -0.57 -13.43
N ASP A 460 -7.88 -0.36 -14.74
CA ASP A 460 -6.91 0.61 -15.28
C ASP A 460 -7.22 2.09 -14.93
N GLU A 461 -8.44 2.36 -14.46
CA GLU A 461 -8.97 3.69 -14.12
C GLU A 461 -8.63 4.13 -12.69
N ILE A 462 -8.14 3.24 -11.82
CA ILE A 462 -7.89 3.57 -10.42
C ILE A 462 -6.67 4.50 -10.28
N CYS A 463 -6.88 5.62 -9.59
CA CYS A 463 -5.78 6.53 -9.27
C CYS A 463 -4.84 5.89 -8.22
N PRO A 464 -3.51 5.99 -8.36
CA PRO A 464 -2.57 5.35 -7.42
C PRO A 464 -2.73 5.78 -5.96
N ARG A 465 -3.15 7.03 -5.71
CA ARG A 465 -3.47 7.52 -4.35
C ARG A 465 -4.67 6.75 -3.79
N PHE A 466 -5.72 6.57 -4.57
CA PHE A 466 -6.90 5.83 -4.10
C PHE A 466 -6.59 4.34 -3.89
N ALA A 467 -5.78 3.74 -4.77
CA ALA A 467 -5.26 2.39 -4.57
C ALA A 467 -4.51 2.25 -3.23
N PHE A 468 -3.60 3.18 -2.92
CA PHE A 468 -2.89 3.22 -1.64
C PHE A 468 -3.85 3.31 -0.44
N GLN A 469 -4.86 4.18 -0.52
CA GLN A 469 -5.84 4.35 0.55
C GLN A 469 -6.62 3.05 0.80
N LEU A 470 -7.00 2.32 -0.26
CA LEU A 470 -7.64 1.01 -0.17
C LEU A 470 -6.69 -0.04 0.43
N PHE A 471 -5.42 -0.08 0.00
CA PHE A 471 -4.43 -1.01 0.56
C PHE A 471 -4.28 -0.81 2.07
N CYS A 472 -4.24 0.45 2.51
CA CYS A 472 -4.18 0.81 3.91
C CYS A 472 -5.43 0.34 4.68
N ALA A 473 -6.61 0.64 4.14
CA ALA A 473 -7.89 0.42 4.83
C ALA A 473 -8.27 -1.07 4.95
N TYR A 474 -7.87 -1.88 3.96
CA TYR A 474 -8.10 -3.33 3.92
C TYR A 474 -6.87 -4.14 4.32
N ALA A 475 -5.82 -3.49 4.83
CA ALA A 475 -4.57 -4.12 5.26
C ALA A 475 -3.93 -5.06 4.22
N MET A 476 -3.98 -4.65 2.94
CA MET A 476 -3.41 -5.41 1.81
C MET A 476 -1.89 -5.19 1.72
N VAL A 477 -1.14 -5.66 2.72
CA VAL A 477 0.30 -5.39 2.87
C VAL A 477 1.11 -5.73 1.62
N GLU A 478 0.82 -6.87 1.01
CA GLU A 478 1.46 -7.37 -0.21
C GLU A 478 1.31 -6.40 -1.39
N LYS A 479 0.25 -5.60 -1.42
CA LYS A 479 -0.05 -4.68 -2.52
C LYS A 479 0.72 -3.38 -2.44
N PHE A 480 1.34 -3.03 -1.31
CA PHE A 480 2.20 -1.85 -1.22
C PHE A 480 3.40 -1.93 -2.18
N GLU A 481 3.85 -3.14 -2.55
CA GLU A 481 4.90 -3.35 -3.56
C GLU A 481 4.51 -2.86 -4.97
N LEU A 482 3.22 -2.72 -5.25
CA LEU A 482 2.73 -2.19 -6.52
C LEU A 482 2.90 -0.66 -6.63
N ILE A 483 3.22 0.01 -5.52
CA ILE A 483 3.37 1.46 -5.46
C ILE A 483 4.84 1.80 -5.24
N SER A 484 5.40 2.60 -6.15
CA SER A 484 6.79 3.06 -6.04
C SER A 484 7.04 3.78 -4.71
N VAL A 485 8.21 3.56 -4.11
CA VAL A 485 8.63 4.20 -2.85
C VAL A 485 8.60 5.73 -2.94
N TYR A 486 8.95 6.31 -4.10
CA TYR A 486 8.83 7.76 -4.33
C TYR A 486 7.39 8.24 -4.23
N TYR A 487 6.44 7.54 -4.86
CA TYR A 487 5.03 7.90 -4.75
C TYR A 487 4.53 7.73 -3.31
N LEU A 488 4.96 6.71 -2.57
CA LEU A 488 4.66 6.57 -1.15
C LEU A 488 5.21 7.76 -0.33
N ARG A 489 6.43 8.24 -0.62
CA ARG A 489 6.99 9.46 0.00
C ARG A 489 6.22 10.71 -0.38
N GLN A 490 5.81 10.84 -1.64
CA GLN A 490 4.96 11.95 -2.08
C GLN A 490 3.59 11.92 -1.38
N LEU A 491 3.00 10.74 -1.21
CA LEU A 491 1.76 10.55 -0.46
C LEU A 491 1.96 10.90 1.02
N GLU A 492 3.12 10.62 1.62
CA GLU A 492 3.45 11.01 3.00
C GLU A 492 3.35 12.54 3.20
N PHE A 493 3.71 13.33 2.18
CA PHE A 493 3.63 14.79 2.23
C PHE A 493 2.29 15.37 1.74
N THR A 494 1.54 14.64 0.89
CA THR A 494 0.33 15.15 0.23
C THR A 494 -0.97 14.63 0.84
N LEU A 495 -0.94 13.51 1.56
CA LEU A 495 -2.11 13.03 2.28
C LEU A 495 -2.30 13.84 3.57
N PRO A 496 -3.55 14.17 3.94
CA PRO A 496 -3.84 14.82 5.20
C PRO A 496 -3.39 13.94 6.37
N SER A 497 -3.07 14.60 7.48
CA SER A 497 -2.71 13.92 8.72
C SER A 497 -3.85 13.02 9.19
N HIS A 498 -3.71 11.72 8.99
CA HIS A 498 -4.74 10.74 9.26
C HIS A 498 -4.14 9.49 9.93
N PRO A 499 -4.74 8.95 11.01
CA PRO A 499 -4.14 7.88 11.82
C PRO A 499 -3.84 6.62 11.00
N LEU A 500 -4.65 6.31 9.98
CA LEU A 500 -4.41 5.20 9.07
C LEU A 500 -3.10 5.36 8.30
N TYR A 501 -2.90 6.51 7.65
CA TYR A 501 -1.75 6.72 6.77
C TYR A 501 -0.48 6.90 7.59
N HIS A 502 -0.56 7.62 8.72
CA HIS A 502 0.56 7.72 9.67
C HIS A 502 1.04 6.35 10.15
N PHE A 503 0.11 5.44 10.47
CA PHE A 503 0.45 4.08 10.84
C PHE A 503 1.18 3.36 9.70
N TRP A 504 0.63 3.38 8.48
CA TRP A 504 1.22 2.68 7.35
C TRP A 504 2.55 3.27 6.90
N PHE A 505 2.70 4.60 6.85
CA PHE A 505 3.99 5.22 6.55
C PHE A 505 5.06 4.89 7.60
N TYR A 506 4.69 4.83 8.89
CA TYR A 506 5.60 4.37 9.93
C TYR A 506 6.03 2.92 9.68
N VAL A 507 5.08 2.02 9.42
CA VAL A 507 5.38 0.60 9.18
C VAL A 507 6.25 0.44 7.93
N ILE A 508 5.89 1.11 6.83
CA ILE A 508 6.58 1.04 5.53
C ILE A 508 8.00 1.62 5.63
N PHE A 509 8.19 2.79 6.24
CA PHE A 509 9.48 3.49 6.22
C PHE A 509 10.36 3.28 7.45
N LYS A 510 9.79 2.92 8.61
CA LYS A 510 10.53 2.85 9.89
C LYS A 510 10.60 1.46 10.51
N GLN A 511 9.88 0.45 10.01
CA GLN A 511 9.79 -0.94 10.48
C GLN A 511 8.62 -1.28 11.44
N TRP A 512 8.37 -2.58 11.56
CA TRP A 512 7.31 -3.23 12.36
C TRP A 512 7.44 -3.11 13.89
N ASN A 513 8.50 -2.46 14.39
CA ASN A 513 8.75 -2.27 15.83
C ASN A 513 7.65 -1.49 16.57
N VAL A 514 6.65 -0.99 15.86
CA VAL A 514 5.44 -0.39 16.40
C VAL A 514 4.64 -1.39 17.26
N PHE A 515 4.69 -2.69 16.92
CA PHE A 515 4.15 -3.79 17.70
C PHE A 515 5.25 -4.36 18.60
N ASN A 516 5.44 -3.74 19.78
CA ASN A 516 6.39 -4.25 20.75
C ASN A 516 5.74 -5.38 21.55
N GLU A 517 6.12 -6.63 21.28
CA GLU A 517 5.56 -7.82 21.95
C GLU A 517 5.81 -7.83 23.45
N LEU A 518 6.89 -7.20 23.93
CA LEU A 518 7.26 -7.10 25.34
C LEU A 518 6.53 -5.96 26.07
N ALA A 519 5.88 -5.05 25.34
CA ALA A 519 5.18 -3.92 25.95
C ALA A 519 3.79 -4.31 26.46
N ILE A 520 3.45 -3.91 27.68
CA ILE A 520 2.12 -4.11 28.28
C ILE A 520 1.06 -3.25 27.58
N THR A 521 1.44 -2.05 27.12
CA THR A 521 0.54 -1.08 26.48
C THR A 521 0.82 -0.94 24.99
N THR A 522 -0.22 -0.65 24.21
CA THR A 522 -0.10 -0.34 22.79
C THR A 522 0.51 1.05 22.60
N ARG A 523 1.37 1.19 21.59
CA ARG A 523 1.79 2.53 21.14
C ARG A 523 0.58 3.31 20.66
N MET A 524 0.60 4.62 20.92
CA MET A 524 -0.47 5.54 20.51
C MET A 524 -0.84 5.40 19.03
N LEU A 525 0.16 5.17 18.16
CA LEU A 525 -0.03 4.98 16.73
C LEU A 525 -0.95 3.78 16.43
N VAL A 526 -0.71 2.63 17.05
CA VAL A 526 -1.52 1.39 16.90
C VAL A 526 -2.91 1.60 17.48
N SER A 527 -3.00 2.19 18.68
CA SER A 527 -4.29 2.47 19.33
C SER A 527 -5.17 3.38 18.47
N ASN A 528 -4.60 4.41 17.85
CA ASN A 528 -5.35 5.36 17.02
C ASN A 528 -5.87 4.71 15.73
N VAL A 529 -5.04 3.95 15.01
CA VAL A 529 -5.50 3.26 13.79
C VAL A 529 -6.51 2.16 14.12
N PHE A 530 -6.34 1.44 15.25
CA PHE A 530 -7.29 0.43 15.71
C PHE A 530 -8.65 1.06 16.02
N THR A 531 -8.65 2.15 16.78
CA THR A 531 -9.87 2.89 17.12
C THR A 531 -10.57 3.41 15.86
N TRP A 532 -9.80 3.98 14.93
CA TRP A 532 -10.33 4.49 13.67
C TRP A 532 -10.97 3.36 12.83
N ALA A 533 -10.27 2.24 12.65
CA ALA A 533 -10.76 1.08 11.90
C ALA A 533 -12.08 0.56 12.49
N MET A 534 -12.17 0.52 13.83
CA MET A 534 -13.39 0.12 14.53
C MET A 534 -14.58 1.04 14.22
N TYR A 535 -14.39 2.35 14.34
CA TYR A 535 -15.47 3.33 14.13
C TYR A 535 -15.93 3.43 12.68
N HIS A 536 -15.02 3.25 11.73
CA HIS A 536 -15.31 3.37 10.30
C HIS A 536 -15.67 2.04 9.62
N GLY A 537 -15.57 0.91 10.33
CA GLY A 537 -16.10 -0.36 9.84
C GLY A 537 -15.12 -1.26 9.10
N PHE A 538 -13.81 -1.03 9.20
CA PHE A 538 -12.80 -1.82 8.49
C PHE A 538 -12.41 -3.06 9.30
N VAL A 539 -13.11 -4.18 9.07
CA VAL A 539 -12.93 -5.43 9.81
C VAL A 539 -11.57 -6.05 9.54
N GLU A 540 -11.12 -6.02 8.29
CA GLU A 540 -9.86 -6.58 7.82
C GLU A 540 -8.67 -5.92 8.52
N LEU A 541 -8.65 -4.59 8.55
CA LEU A 541 -7.66 -3.83 9.31
C LEU A 541 -7.77 -4.08 10.82
N THR A 542 -8.99 -4.23 11.34
CA THR A 542 -9.19 -4.54 12.77
C THR A 542 -8.63 -5.92 13.13
N GLU A 543 -8.86 -6.96 12.32
CA GLU A 543 -8.26 -8.30 12.50
C GLU A 543 -6.74 -8.24 12.34
N PHE A 544 -6.24 -7.56 11.31
CA PHE A 544 -4.80 -7.40 11.05
C PHE A 544 -4.05 -6.85 12.27
N LEU A 545 -4.60 -5.81 12.90
CA LEU A 545 -4.07 -5.21 14.12
C LEU A 545 -4.29 -6.11 15.34
N TRP A 546 -5.45 -6.77 15.43
CA TRP A 546 -5.79 -7.69 16.51
C TRP A 546 -4.78 -8.82 16.63
N CYS A 547 -4.43 -9.48 15.52
CA CYS A 547 -3.47 -10.58 15.47
C CYS A 547 -2.04 -10.19 15.90
N ARG A 548 -1.72 -8.90 15.93
CA ARG A 548 -0.37 -8.37 16.22
C ARG A 548 -0.25 -7.71 17.60
N MET A 549 -1.35 -7.65 18.34
CA MET A 549 -1.34 -7.17 19.73
C MET A 549 -1.28 -8.36 20.69
N ASN A 550 -0.43 -8.26 21.70
CA ASN A 550 -0.36 -9.29 22.75
C ASN A 550 -1.61 -9.27 23.65
N GLN A 551 -1.72 -10.24 24.56
CA GLN A 551 -2.88 -10.37 25.46
C GLN A 551 -3.14 -9.10 26.28
N SER A 552 -2.10 -8.55 26.94
CA SER A 552 -2.21 -7.38 27.81
C SER A 552 -2.62 -6.12 27.03
N GLN A 553 -2.06 -5.95 25.83
CA GLN A 553 -2.37 -4.87 24.91
C GLN A 553 -3.84 -4.90 24.46
N LEU A 554 -4.35 -6.10 24.12
CA LEU A 554 -5.74 -6.30 23.75
C LEU A 554 -6.69 -6.06 24.92
N GLU A 555 -6.36 -6.55 26.12
CA GLU A 555 -7.19 -6.30 27.31
C GLU A 555 -7.31 -4.82 27.63
N MET A 556 -6.21 -4.06 27.58
CA MET A 556 -6.24 -2.64 27.90
C MET A 556 -6.89 -1.81 26.77
N SER A 557 -6.47 -2.03 25.52
CA SER A 557 -6.91 -1.23 24.37
C SER A 557 -8.35 -1.55 23.99
N CYS A 558 -8.70 -2.84 23.90
CA CYS A 558 -10.02 -3.23 23.44
C CYS A 558 -11.09 -2.90 24.47
N VAL A 559 -10.87 -3.07 25.79
CA VAL A 559 -11.92 -2.79 26.79
C VAL A 559 -12.28 -1.29 26.83
N ILE A 560 -11.28 -0.41 26.73
CA ILE A 560 -11.48 1.05 26.73
C ILE A 560 -12.24 1.47 25.46
N HIS A 561 -11.79 1.01 24.29
CA HIS A 561 -12.39 1.38 23.01
C HIS A 561 -13.75 0.71 22.79
N TRP A 562 -13.93 -0.53 23.25
CA TRP A 562 -15.17 -1.30 23.16
C TRP A 562 -16.34 -0.60 23.86
N ASN A 563 -16.13 -0.10 25.08
CA ASN A 563 -17.19 0.60 25.82
C ASN A 563 -17.57 1.92 25.12
N ARG A 564 -16.59 2.64 24.54
CA ARG A 564 -16.87 3.84 23.75
C ARG A 564 -17.59 3.50 22.44
N PHE A 565 -17.18 2.43 21.78
CA PHE A 565 -17.79 1.92 20.55
C PHE A 565 -19.26 1.51 20.78
N CYS A 566 -19.54 0.76 21.86
CA CYS A 566 -20.88 0.29 22.20
C CYS A 566 -21.92 1.42 22.40
N LYS A 567 -21.50 2.59 22.89
CA LYS A 567 -22.44 3.72 23.15
C LYS A 567 -23.07 4.30 21.90
N ASN A 568 -22.34 4.23 20.78
CA ASN A 568 -22.73 4.77 19.48
C ASN A 568 -22.54 3.72 18.39
N ALA A 569 -22.85 2.46 18.69
CA ALA A 569 -22.60 1.36 17.78
C ALA A 569 -23.46 1.52 16.52
N THR A 570 -22.79 1.76 15.39
CA THR A 570 -23.39 1.89 14.06
C THR A 570 -22.94 0.78 13.12
N ASN A 571 -21.69 0.31 13.27
CA ASN A 571 -21.12 -0.68 12.37
C ASN A 571 -21.36 -2.12 12.88
N GLY A 572 -22.36 -2.80 12.31
CA GLY A 572 -22.76 -4.15 12.70
C GLY A 572 -21.68 -5.21 12.48
N ARG A 573 -20.94 -5.12 11.36
CA ARG A 573 -19.89 -6.10 11.01
C ARG A 573 -18.73 -6.08 11.99
N VAL A 574 -18.15 -4.90 12.25
CA VAL A 574 -17.07 -4.76 13.25
C VAL A 574 -17.57 -5.15 14.65
N PHE A 575 -18.80 -4.77 15.00
CA PHE A 575 -19.38 -5.15 16.28
C PHE A 575 -19.49 -6.66 16.42
N ALA A 576 -20.07 -7.36 15.44
CA ALA A 576 -20.23 -8.81 15.47
C ALA A 576 -18.88 -9.53 15.57
N TYR A 577 -17.91 -9.08 14.76
CA TYR A 577 -16.55 -9.58 14.75
C TYR A 577 -15.87 -9.45 16.13
N LEU A 578 -15.80 -8.23 16.67
CA LEU A 578 -15.16 -7.96 17.96
C LEU A 578 -15.93 -8.58 19.13
N CYS A 579 -17.26 -8.57 19.07
CA CYS A 579 -18.10 -9.22 20.08
C CYS A 579 -17.77 -10.72 20.18
N ASN A 580 -17.58 -11.39 19.05
CA ASN A 580 -17.20 -12.80 19.04
C ASN A 580 -15.80 -13.00 19.65
N LYS A 581 -14.78 -12.29 19.13
CA LYS A 581 -13.38 -12.40 19.60
C LYS A 581 -13.22 -12.06 21.09
N LEU A 582 -13.91 -11.02 21.58
CA LEU A 582 -13.88 -10.61 22.99
C LEU A 582 -14.59 -11.61 23.90
N CYS A 583 -15.77 -12.11 23.50
CA CYS A 583 -16.50 -13.10 24.28
C CYS A 583 -15.75 -14.44 24.36
N GLN A 584 -15.03 -14.84 23.31
CA GLN A 584 -14.17 -16.03 23.34
C GLN A 584 -13.03 -15.91 24.37
N ARG A 585 -12.55 -14.70 24.65
CA ARG A 585 -11.49 -14.47 25.64
C ARG A 585 -12.00 -14.32 27.07
N ASN A 586 -13.06 -13.54 27.28
CA ASN A 586 -13.60 -13.30 28.62
C ASN A 586 -15.11 -13.05 28.56
N GLU A 587 -15.87 -14.13 28.35
CA GLU A 587 -17.33 -14.07 28.24
C GLU A 587 -17.99 -13.31 29.40
N ASN A 588 -17.58 -13.55 30.63
CA ASN A 588 -18.27 -13.02 31.81
C ASN A 588 -18.11 -11.50 31.95
N SER A 589 -16.88 -10.98 31.84
CA SER A 589 -16.65 -9.53 31.98
C SER A 589 -17.18 -8.77 30.77
N ILE A 590 -16.93 -9.27 29.55
CA ILE A 590 -17.34 -8.63 28.30
C ILE A 590 -18.86 -8.59 28.19
N CYS A 591 -19.57 -9.69 28.48
CA CYS A 591 -21.03 -9.68 28.44
C CYS A 591 -21.59 -8.69 29.46
N ARG A 592 -21.14 -8.74 30.73
CA ARG A 592 -21.60 -7.81 31.77
C ARG A 592 -21.37 -6.35 31.39
N MET A 593 -20.17 -6.01 30.91
CA MET A 593 -19.83 -4.66 30.50
C MET A 593 -20.65 -4.19 29.29
N THR A 594 -20.79 -5.03 28.27
CA THR A 594 -21.52 -4.72 27.04
C THR A 594 -23.00 -4.50 27.35
N ILE A 595 -23.62 -5.46 28.06
CA ILE A 595 -25.02 -5.37 28.49
C ILE A 595 -25.24 -4.09 29.32
N ALA A 596 -24.42 -3.85 30.34
CA ALA A 596 -24.53 -2.65 31.16
C ALA A 596 -24.38 -1.36 30.35
N CYS A 597 -23.48 -1.32 29.37
CA CYS A 597 -23.28 -0.17 28.50
C CYS A 597 -24.53 0.14 27.65
N PHE A 598 -25.06 -0.86 26.95
CA PHE A 598 -26.25 -0.68 26.12
C PHE A 598 -27.47 -0.27 26.96
N PHE A 599 -27.74 -0.96 28.08
CA PHE A 599 -28.85 -0.61 28.96
C PHE A 599 -28.73 0.80 29.55
N ARG A 600 -27.55 1.20 30.04
CA ARG A 600 -27.35 2.58 30.53
C ARG A 600 -27.57 3.60 29.42
N THR A 601 -27.19 3.29 28.19
CA THR A 601 -27.38 4.18 27.04
C THR A 601 -28.85 4.29 26.67
N VAL A 602 -29.59 3.18 26.65
CA VAL A 602 -31.05 3.14 26.42
C VAL A 602 -31.79 3.90 27.53
N GLN A 603 -31.41 3.70 28.79
CA GLN A 603 -32.00 4.42 29.93
C GLN A 603 -31.78 5.93 29.82
N ARG A 604 -30.61 6.38 29.36
CA ARG A 604 -30.30 7.81 29.16
C ARG A 604 -31.06 8.42 27.98
N ARG A 605 -31.22 7.69 26.87
CA ARG A 605 -31.92 8.16 25.66
C ARG A 605 -33.45 7.96 25.72
N GLY A 606 -33.94 7.15 26.66
CA GLY A 606 -35.31 6.68 26.69
C GLY A 606 -35.56 5.52 25.71
N PHE A 607 -36.60 4.72 25.98
CA PHE A 607 -36.83 3.49 25.20
C PHE A 607 -37.17 3.75 23.73
N ARG A 608 -37.88 4.84 23.41
CA ARG A 608 -38.24 5.17 22.03
C ARG A 608 -37.03 5.43 21.13
N GLU A 609 -36.02 6.11 21.64
CA GLU A 609 -34.78 6.38 20.90
C GLU A 609 -33.77 5.23 21.03
N GLY A 610 -33.75 4.56 22.19
CA GLY A 610 -32.85 3.46 22.50
C GLY A 610 -33.26 2.09 21.94
N SER A 611 -34.49 1.91 21.47
CA SER A 611 -34.98 0.65 20.86
C SER A 611 -34.12 0.22 19.66
N SER A 612 -33.63 1.18 18.88
CA SER A 612 -32.71 0.96 17.75
C SER A 612 -31.37 0.34 18.19
N LEU A 613 -30.81 0.79 19.33
CA LEU A 613 -29.59 0.23 19.93
C LEU A 613 -29.81 -1.19 20.46
N LEU A 614 -30.99 -1.47 21.03
CA LEU A 614 -31.35 -2.82 21.46
C LEU A 614 -31.51 -3.76 20.25
N ALA A 615 -32.15 -3.29 19.17
CA ALA A 615 -32.25 -4.03 17.93
C ALA A 615 -30.85 -4.32 17.37
N PHE A 616 -29.98 -3.32 17.32
CA PHE A 616 -28.59 -3.46 16.89
C PHE A 616 -27.84 -4.53 17.68
N LEU A 617 -27.95 -4.51 19.01
CA LEU A 617 -27.31 -5.47 19.91
C LEU A 617 -27.83 -6.90 19.68
N LEU A 618 -29.14 -7.06 19.53
CA LEU A 618 -29.77 -8.36 19.29
C LEU A 618 -29.42 -8.92 17.91
N ILE A 619 -29.33 -8.07 16.88
CA ILE A 619 -28.97 -8.49 15.52
C ILE A 619 -27.48 -8.89 15.47
N ASN A 620 -26.58 -8.01 15.93
CA ASN A 620 -25.15 -8.13 15.69
C ASN A 620 -24.35 -8.79 16.83
N GLY A 621 -24.96 -9.05 18.00
CA GLY A 621 -24.28 -9.74 19.09
C GLY A 621 -23.85 -11.17 18.71
N CYS A 622 -22.76 -11.67 19.29
CA CYS A 622 -22.40 -13.08 19.14
C CYS A 622 -23.35 -13.97 19.98
N ALA A 623 -23.41 -15.27 19.68
CA ALA A 623 -24.31 -16.21 20.37
C ALA A 623 -24.13 -16.21 21.90
N ILE A 624 -22.88 -16.13 22.37
CA ILE A 624 -22.54 -16.05 23.81
C ILE A 624 -23.18 -14.81 24.44
N LEU A 625 -23.03 -13.64 23.80
CA LEU A 625 -23.59 -12.40 24.30
C LEU A 625 -25.12 -12.42 24.29
N LYS A 626 -25.75 -12.93 23.22
CA LYS A 626 -27.22 -13.00 23.12
C LYS A 626 -27.82 -13.87 24.22
N ALA A 627 -27.24 -15.05 24.47
CA ALA A 627 -27.67 -15.94 25.54
C ALA A 627 -27.61 -15.26 26.93
N ARG A 628 -26.49 -14.56 27.22
CA ARG A 628 -26.32 -13.85 28.50
C ARG A 628 -27.15 -12.58 28.62
N LEU A 629 -27.35 -11.85 27.52
CA LEU A 629 -28.19 -10.65 27.47
C LEU A 629 -29.63 -10.97 27.86
N PHE A 630 -30.12 -12.12 27.41
CA PHE A 630 -31.48 -12.54 27.68
C PHE A 630 -31.68 -12.88 29.16
N GLU A 631 -30.76 -13.61 29.78
CA GLU A 631 -30.84 -13.97 31.20
C GLU A 631 -30.48 -12.79 32.15
N ALA A 632 -29.80 -11.76 31.63
CA ALA A 632 -29.33 -10.65 32.45
C ALA A 632 -30.48 -9.88 33.11
N LYS A 633 -30.27 -9.57 34.39
CA LYS A 633 -31.18 -8.78 35.23
C LYS A 633 -32.64 -9.26 35.19
N GLY A 634 -32.85 -10.57 35.10
CA GLY A 634 -34.19 -11.16 35.11
C GLY A 634 -35.00 -10.82 33.87
N PHE A 635 -34.41 -10.98 32.67
CA PHE A 635 -35.09 -10.79 31.38
C PHE A 635 -35.55 -9.33 31.14
N GLU A 636 -34.76 -8.34 31.58
CA GLU A 636 -35.08 -6.90 31.46
C GLU A 636 -35.34 -6.46 30.00
N VAL A 637 -34.65 -7.06 29.02
CA VAL A 637 -34.89 -6.79 27.59
C VAL A 637 -36.32 -7.19 27.21
N LEU A 638 -36.71 -8.45 27.48
CA LEU A 638 -38.03 -8.97 27.14
C LEU A 638 -39.12 -8.18 27.86
N ARG A 639 -38.91 -7.88 29.15
CA ARG A 639 -39.82 -7.05 29.94
C ARG A 639 -40.01 -5.66 29.32
N SER A 640 -38.93 -5.01 28.87
CA SER A 640 -38.98 -3.69 28.26
C SER A 640 -39.70 -3.72 26.91
N VAL A 641 -39.44 -4.74 26.08
CA VAL A 641 -40.12 -4.93 24.79
C VAL A 641 -41.64 -5.09 24.96
N VAL A 642 -42.05 -5.91 25.94
CA VAL A 642 -43.47 -6.15 26.24
C VAL A 642 -44.14 -4.89 26.81
N LYS A 643 -43.50 -4.21 27.78
CA LYS A 643 -44.02 -2.99 28.41
C LYS A 643 -44.24 -1.86 27.40
N HIS A 644 -43.41 -1.79 26.37
CA HIS A 644 -43.48 -0.77 25.32
C HIS A 644 -44.23 -1.23 24.06
N PHE A 645 -44.81 -2.43 24.07
CA PHE A 645 -45.61 -2.98 22.97
C PHE A 645 -44.88 -2.98 21.61
N ASP A 646 -43.57 -3.25 21.60
CA ASP A 646 -42.73 -3.18 20.39
C ASP A 646 -42.68 -4.52 19.65
N PHE A 647 -43.56 -4.69 18.64
CA PHE A 647 -43.63 -5.91 17.82
C PHE A 647 -42.34 -6.18 17.03
N ARG A 648 -41.62 -5.13 16.62
CA ARG A 648 -40.40 -5.27 15.81
C ARG A 648 -39.28 -5.86 16.65
N LEU A 649 -39.05 -5.30 17.84
CA LEU A 649 -38.03 -5.82 18.76
C LEU A 649 -38.37 -7.22 19.27
N TYR A 650 -39.66 -7.49 19.52
CA TYR A 650 -40.10 -8.83 19.90
C TYR A 650 -39.72 -9.88 18.85
N ARG A 651 -39.97 -9.58 17.57
CA ARG A 651 -39.62 -10.46 16.45
C ARG A 651 -38.11 -10.69 16.35
N ILE A 652 -37.31 -9.63 16.49
CA ILE A 652 -35.85 -9.74 16.47
C ILE A 652 -35.36 -10.60 17.64
N LEU A 653 -35.95 -10.42 18.83
CA LEU A 653 -35.63 -11.17 20.03
C LEU A 653 -35.96 -12.66 19.85
N GLU A 654 -37.14 -13.00 19.33
CA GLU A 654 -37.57 -14.37 19.06
C GLU A 654 -36.62 -15.10 18.09
N LEU A 655 -36.15 -14.42 17.04
CA LEU A 655 -35.16 -14.96 16.10
C LEU A 655 -33.73 -15.07 16.68
N SER A 656 -33.48 -14.43 17.81
CA SER A 656 -32.14 -14.28 18.39
C SER A 656 -31.86 -15.24 19.57
N ILE A 657 -32.86 -15.98 20.04
CA ILE A 657 -32.77 -16.84 21.22
C ILE A 657 -33.39 -18.23 20.95
N SER A 658 -32.97 -19.24 21.71
CA SER A 658 -33.57 -20.57 21.63
C SER A 658 -35.01 -20.57 22.18
N PRO A 659 -35.92 -21.40 21.61
CA PRO A 659 -37.29 -21.55 22.11
C PRO A 659 -37.38 -21.87 23.61
N ASP A 660 -36.52 -22.75 24.12
CA ASP A 660 -36.52 -23.18 25.53
C ASP A 660 -36.20 -22.02 26.49
N GLN A 661 -35.25 -21.16 26.11
CA GLN A 661 -34.93 -19.96 26.88
C GLN A 661 -36.11 -18.99 26.87
N LEU A 662 -36.72 -18.75 25.71
CA LEU A 662 -37.89 -17.89 25.60
C LEU A 662 -39.02 -18.38 26.52
N GLU A 663 -39.29 -19.67 26.53
CA GLU A 663 -40.30 -20.30 27.39
C GLU A 663 -39.99 -20.08 28.88
N LYS A 664 -38.74 -20.32 29.30
CA LYS A 664 -38.28 -20.09 30.68
C LYS A 664 -38.48 -18.63 31.12
N ALA A 665 -38.18 -17.67 30.25
CA ALA A 665 -38.38 -16.25 30.56
C ALA A 665 -39.86 -15.88 30.70
N ILE A 666 -40.72 -16.44 29.82
CA ILE A 666 -42.16 -16.22 29.88
C ILE A 666 -42.73 -16.73 31.19
N GLN A 667 -42.36 -17.96 31.59
CA GLN A 667 -42.79 -18.54 32.86
C GLN A 667 -42.36 -17.67 34.04
N THR A 668 -41.13 -17.12 33.99
CA THR A 668 -40.58 -16.26 35.05
C THR A 668 -41.25 -14.87 35.11
N LEU A 669 -41.56 -14.26 33.96
CA LEU A 669 -42.13 -12.90 33.89
C LEU A 669 -43.65 -12.85 33.96
N ARG A 670 -44.34 -13.97 33.70
CA ARG A 670 -45.81 -14.08 33.72
C ARG A 670 -46.49 -13.46 34.96
N PRO A 671 -46.03 -13.66 36.20
CA PRO A 671 -46.67 -13.04 37.37
C PRO A 671 -46.46 -11.52 37.47
N HIS A 672 -45.56 -10.94 36.67
CA HIS A 672 -45.19 -9.53 36.70
C HIS A 672 -45.79 -8.70 35.54
N PHE A 673 -46.56 -9.32 34.65
CA PHE A 673 -47.21 -8.64 33.54
C PHE A 673 -48.67 -8.31 33.84
N THR A 674 -49.09 -7.13 33.38
CA THR A 674 -50.51 -6.76 33.30
C THR A 674 -51.24 -7.60 32.26
N LYS A 675 -52.59 -7.61 32.33
CA LYS A 675 -53.43 -8.35 31.38
C LYS A 675 -53.23 -7.90 29.93
N GLU A 676 -52.96 -6.61 29.71
CA GLU A 676 -52.70 -6.03 28.39
C GLU A 676 -51.33 -6.43 27.84
N GLU A 677 -50.28 -6.36 28.67
CA GLU A 677 -48.93 -6.81 28.33
C GLU A 677 -48.90 -8.30 27.96
N PHE A 678 -49.62 -9.14 28.71
CA PHE A 678 -49.72 -10.57 28.42
C PHE A 678 -50.51 -10.86 27.13
N ASN A 679 -51.55 -10.07 26.83
CA ASN A 679 -52.31 -10.18 25.57
C ASN A 679 -51.47 -9.76 24.37
N PHE A 680 -50.70 -8.68 24.48
CA PHE A 680 -49.74 -8.27 23.46
C PHE A 680 -48.75 -9.39 23.16
N PHE A 681 -48.12 -9.93 24.20
CA PHE A 681 -47.19 -11.05 24.09
C PHE A 681 -47.81 -12.24 23.34
N ARG A 682 -49.02 -12.66 23.72
CA ARG A 682 -49.73 -13.77 23.08
C ARG A 682 -50.07 -13.49 21.61
N SER A 683 -50.41 -12.24 21.28
CA SER A 683 -50.71 -11.81 19.91
C SER A 683 -49.48 -11.76 19.02
N ALA A 684 -48.34 -11.32 19.56
CA ALA A 684 -47.07 -11.26 18.85
C ALA A 684 -46.57 -12.67 18.50
N HIS A 685 -46.65 -13.59 19.47
CA HIS A 685 -46.21 -14.98 19.31
C HIS A 685 -47.12 -15.80 18.35
N ARG A 686 -48.44 -15.56 18.35
CA ARG A 686 -49.38 -16.27 17.46
C ARG A 686 -49.26 -15.91 15.97
N ARG A 687 -48.81 -14.70 15.63
CA ARG A 687 -48.70 -14.24 14.23
C ARG A 687 -47.68 -15.03 13.40
N HIS A 688 -46.81 -15.84 14.01
CA HIS A 688 -45.74 -16.56 13.31
C HIS A 688 -46.02 -18.04 13.04
N GLN A 689 -47.05 -18.65 13.64
CA GLN A 689 -47.41 -20.05 13.36
C GLN A 689 -48.12 -20.26 11.99
N PHE A 690 -48.45 -19.18 11.28
CA PHE A 690 -49.21 -19.21 10.02
C PHE A 690 -48.56 -18.46 8.84
N THR A 691 -47.27 -18.14 8.93
CA THR A 691 -46.45 -17.57 7.84
C THR A 691 -45.12 -18.26 7.79
#